data_AF-A7F6R3-F1
#
_entry.id   AF-A7F6R3-F1
#
_cell.length_a   1.000
_cell.length_b   1.000
_cell.length_c   1.000
_cell.angle_alpha   90.00
_cell.angle_beta   90.00
_cell.angle_gamma   90.00
#
_symmetry.space_group_name_H-M   'P 1'
#
loop_
_entity.id
_entity.type
_entity.pdbx_description
1 polymer ?
#
loop_
_entity_poly.entity_id
_entity_poly.type
_entity_poly.pdbx_seq_one_letter_code
_entity_poly.pdbx_strand_id
1 'polypeptide(L)'
;MHYKCFEVYNEASNRRHQHQIARHHPEKLELNEFVCPLCKALGNSFLPIIWSPKEEIHVGPLKPADTFDNWVERFAGAFQHPRDEKINQIGSAHNYDHKADFPASRRTMQFFKKHNEETMAGPLVSKMPELLMDAWDPPSPSHWSSFTPSSMRAALPPDIANAIWAETSPLSSDRSSNTGSSVRELTDIYRRLRDTLTKNGLTSRHTQKLSQNEERDFRSSDVLAQALGFSISAAEIQQRGVATLPGQTFLESIPQQALTHLRILSDTALSYVTVGGLKLAGDNRVAREFSTDYELQYQRLFRKPAYSSSSETSLDSDPLLCQDTFIFLAGASLCLAAVDDIEIIHLVRLCYLAEMTKVVLQLGRHMDKSKWFDMIELYRQEGLDNFGEFCLHVRLSDADDVQCPDSTSLHGFNTLRDCRTFVQKYALVFLRKVMILLNVRYGIVFQNYVSSNSETDELDRLTEALCLPTFSEMFSHFGKEEGTISHLVNHWIKHANLMNLAMVMTTMENSMTTYTGDIKPELIGPTPEIIDIISQLRNEELDVLQTTVRIINSFNNMRLRLSHPTIFELIGLPKNYDTLMEETMKRRCPNSKRDIQDPMLCLFCGAIFCGQSICCSRDGPEKPNGGPRDKIGGGQQHMLKYIFPLLSLFLT
;
A
#
# COMPACT_ATOMS: atom_id res chain seq x y z
N MET A 1 7.12 -1.68 26.05
CA MET A 1 6.94 -0.35 26.66
C MET A 1 5.44 -0.12 26.85
N HIS A 2 4.97 0.13 28.08
CA HIS A 2 3.55 0.46 28.29
C HIS A 2 3.23 1.86 27.76
N TYR A 3 2.00 2.12 27.32
CA TYR A 3 1.63 3.41 26.75
C TYR A 3 1.77 4.55 27.77
N LYS A 4 1.36 4.36 29.02
CA LYS A 4 1.57 5.34 30.09
C LYS A 4 3.05 5.69 30.33
N CYS A 5 3.96 4.72 30.22
CA CYS A 5 5.40 4.99 30.32
C CYS A 5 5.90 5.83 29.14
N PHE A 6 5.35 5.57 27.96
CA PHE A 6 5.67 6.30 26.74
C PHE A 6 5.19 7.76 26.79
N GLU A 7 3.99 8.02 27.32
CA GLU A 7 3.49 9.38 27.49
C GLU A 7 4.38 10.22 28.41
N VAL A 8 4.78 9.66 29.56
CA VAL A 8 5.74 10.31 30.48
C VAL A 8 7.06 10.61 29.78
N TYR A 9 7.56 9.67 28.98
CA TYR A 9 8.80 9.86 28.23
C TYR A 9 8.66 10.98 27.17
N ASN A 10 7.52 11.02 26.47
CA ASN A 10 7.23 12.04 25.48
C ASN A 10 7.10 13.43 26.11
N GLU A 11 6.44 13.55 27.27
CA GLU A 11 6.38 14.79 28.03
C GLU A 11 7.76 15.24 28.52
N ALA A 12 8.59 14.32 29.03
CA ALA A 12 9.95 14.63 29.44
C ALA A 12 10.78 15.15 28.27
N SER A 13 10.58 14.59 27.07
CA SER A 13 11.24 15.04 25.84
C SER A 13 10.79 16.45 25.44
N ASN A 14 9.48 16.75 25.52
CA ASN A 14 8.96 18.11 25.31
C ASN A 14 9.58 19.13 26.28
N ARG A 15 9.61 18.79 27.58
CA ARG A 15 10.22 19.65 28.60
C ARG A 15 11.71 19.87 28.32
N ARG A 16 12.44 18.83 27.91
CA ARG A 16 13.87 18.91 27.56
C ARG A 16 14.12 19.89 26.41
N HIS A 17 13.30 19.86 25.36
CA HIS A 17 13.42 20.82 24.24
C HIS A 17 13.20 22.26 24.70
N GLN A 18 12.22 22.49 25.58
CA GLN A 18 11.95 23.82 26.15
C GLN A 18 13.10 24.34 27.02
N HIS A 19 13.80 23.46 27.75
CA HIS A 19 14.94 23.86 28.58
C HIS A 19 16.24 24.00 27.78
N GLN A 20 16.37 23.31 26.64
CA GLN A 20 17.60 23.21 25.85
C GLN A 20 17.42 23.72 24.42
N ILE A 21 16.80 24.90 24.26
CA ILE A 21 16.39 25.46 22.95
C ILE A 21 17.57 25.58 21.96
N ALA A 22 18.79 25.84 22.45
CA ALA A 22 19.98 25.98 21.60
C ALA A 22 20.56 24.64 21.09
N ARG A 23 20.08 23.49 21.57
CA ARG A 23 20.56 22.17 21.10
C ARG A 23 19.77 21.71 19.88
N HIS A 24 20.49 21.14 18.92
CA HIS A 24 19.89 20.48 17.78
C HIS A 24 19.48 19.06 18.18
N HIS A 25 18.21 18.88 18.56
CA HIS A 25 17.68 17.57 18.93
C HIS A 25 17.52 16.70 17.67
N PRO A 26 17.75 15.38 17.79
CA PRO A 26 17.55 14.46 16.67
C PRO A 26 16.07 14.25 16.33
N GLU A 27 15.16 14.34 17.31
CA GLU A 27 13.72 14.22 17.12
C GLU A 27 13.02 15.56 16.82
N LYS A 28 12.04 15.54 15.91
CA LYS A 28 11.11 16.64 15.63
C LYS A 28 9.76 16.42 16.29
N LEU A 29 9.48 17.17 17.34
CA LEU A 29 8.25 17.04 18.14
C LEU A 29 6.99 17.39 17.32
N GLU A 30 7.11 18.30 16.35
CA GLU A 30 6.05 18.68 15.42
C GLU A 30 5.60 17.53 14.52
N LEU A 31 6.46 16.55 14.27
CA LEU A 31 6.17 15.34 13.50
C LEU A 31 5.82 14.13 14.39
N ASN A 32 5.61 14.35 15.69
CA ASN A 32 5.46 13.32 16.72
C ASN A 32 6.66 12.37 16.86
N GLU A 33 7.84 12.79 16.41
CA GLU A 33 9.04 11.97 16.53
C GLU A 33 9.54 11.87 17.98
N PHE A 34 10.13 10.73 18.31
CA PHE A 34 10.80 10.48 19.57
C PHE A 34 11.98 9.53 19.33
N VAL A 35 13.03 9.69 20.12
CA VAL A 35 14.12 8.70 20.17
C VAL A 35 13.73 7.60 21.16
N CYS A 36 13.70 6.35 20.72
CA CYS A 36 13.41 5.23 21.61
C CYS A 36 14.45 5.15 22.74
N PRO A 37 14.05 5.11 24.02
CA PRO A 37 15.01 5.08 25.13
C PRO A 37 15.85 3.79 25.15
N LEU A 38 15.34 2.70 24.57
CA LEU A 38 15.98 1.38 24.55
C LEU A 38 16.96 1.23 23.38
N CYS A 39 16.48 1.32 22.14
CA CYS A 39 17.31 1.07 20.96
C CYS A 39 17.92 2.32 20.32
N LYS A 40 17.58 3.53 20.81
CA LYS A 40 18.03 4.82 20.26
C LYS A 40 17.62 5.08 18.81
N ALA A 41 16.76 4.27 18.23
CA ALA A 41 16.15 4.53 16.93
C ALA A 41 15.17 5.70 17.02
N LEU A 42 15.09 6.50 15.96
CA LEU A 42 14.06 7.49 15.76
C LEU A 42 12.75 6.78 15.39
N GLY A 43 11.66 7.10 16.08
CA GLY A 43 10.33 6.61 15.78
C GLY A 43 9.31 7.74 15.85
N ASN A 44 8.16 7.56 15.22
CA ASN A 44 7.08 8.55 15.21
C ASN A 44 5.72 7.96 15.60
N SER A 45 5.66 6.65 15.83
CA SER A 45 4.43 5.88 16.02
C SER A 45 4.55 4.97 17.24
N PHE A 46 3.42 4.72 17.90
CA PHE A 46 3.27 3.71 18.95
C PHE A 46 2.20 2.73 18.48
N LEU A 47 2.55 1.45 18.33
CA LEU A 47 1.63 0.41 17.87
C LEU A 47 1.20 -0.45 19.06
N PRO A 48 -0.11 -0.61 19.31
CA PRO A 48 -0.58 -1.44 20.41
C PRO A 48 -0.47 -2.93 20.07
N ILE A 49 -0.26 -3.75 21.11
CA ILE A 49 -0.43 -5.20 21.05
C ILE A 49 -1.69 -5.50 21.84
N ILE A 50 -2.78 -5.83 21.14
CA ILE A 50 -4.11 -6.01 21.74
C ILE A 50 -4.55 -7.48 21.82
N TRP A 51 -3.77 -8.39 21.23
CA TRP A 51 -4.08 -9.81 21.08
C TRP A 51 -3.25 -10.69 22.01
N SER A 52 -3.80 -11.88 22.28
CA SER A 52 -3.03 -13.03 22.76
C SER A 52 -2.19 -13.61 21.61
N PRO A 53 -1.08 -14.32 21.87
CA PRO A 53 -0.27 -14.92 20.81
C PRO A 53 -1.13 -15.69 19.80
N LYS A 54 -0.99 -15.37 18.50
CA LYS A 54 -1.70 -16.08 17.43
C LYS A 54 -1.22 -17.52 17.35
N GLU A 55 -2.15 -18.45 17.22
CA GLU A 55 -1.82 -19.85 16.93
C GLU A 55 -1.18 -19.95 15.53
N GLU A 56 -0.11 -20.73 15.43
CA GLU A 56 0.55 -21.00 14.15
C GLU A 56 -0.30 -21.96 13.34
N ILE A 57 -0.63 -21.57 12.11
CA ILE A 57 -1.50 -22.35 11.23
C ILE A 57 -0.63 -23.02 10.17
N HIS A 58 -0.71 -24.35 10.06
CA HIS A 58 -0.01 -25.08 9.00
C HIS A 58 -0.65 -24.87 7.63
N VAL A 59 0.01 -25.26 6.54
CA VAL A 59 -0.37 -24.99 5.13
C VAL A 59 -1.76 -25.53 4.70
N GLY A 60 -2.39 -26.39 5.50
CA GLY A 60 -3.70 -27.01 5.22
C GLY A 60 -4.81 -26.05 4.72
N PRO A 61 -4.99 -24.85 5.29
CA PRO A 61 -6.00 -23.87 4.87
C PRO A 61 -5.74 -23.16 3.53
N LEU A 62 -4.62 -23.44 2.85
CA LEU A 62 -4.40 -22.97 1.47
C LEU A 62 -5.13 -23.82 0.43
N LYS A 63 -5.75 -24.93 0.83
CA LYS A 63 -6.65 -25.71 -0.02
C LYS A 63 -8.06 -25.15 0.15
N PRO A 64 -8.58 -24.40 -0.83
CA PRO A 64 -9.88 -23.77 -0.69
C PRO A 64 -11.00 -24.80 -0.70
N ALA A 65 -12.11 -24.47 -0.04
CA ALA A 65 -13.31 -25.31 -0.04
C ALA A 65 -14.01 -25.31 -1.40
N ASP A 66 -13.96 -24.16 -2.11
CA ASP A 66 -14.49 -24.01 -3.47
C ASP A 66 -13.35 -23.97 -4.51
N THR A 67 -13.63 -24.38 -5.73
CA THR A 67 -12.65 -24.30 -6.81
C THR A 67 -12.47 -22.85 -7.27
N PHE A 68 -11.29 -22.52 -7.80
CA PHE A 68 -11.03 -21.17 -8.28
C PHE A 68 -11.99 -20.74 -9.39
N ASP A 69 -12.33 -21.63 -10.32
CA ASP A 69 -13.22 -21.32 -11.44
C ASP A 69 -14.66 -21.00 -10.97
N ASN A 70 -15.21 -21.83 -10.09
CA ASN A 70 -16.53 -21.57 -9.47
C ASN A 70 -16.53 -20.25 -8.70
N TRP A 71 -15.46 -20.01 -7.92
CA TRP A 71 -15.33 -18.78 -7.14
C TRP A 71 -15.28 -17.55 -8.06
N VAL A 72 -14.46 -17.56 -9.12
CA VAL A 72 -14.37 -16.43 -10.07
C VAL A 72 -15.72 -16.19 -10.74
N GLU A 73 -16.43 -17.25 -11.15
CA GLU A 73 -17.74 -17.10 -11.80
C GLU A 73 -18.77 -16.45 -10.87
N ARG A 74 -18.75 -16.76 -9.57
CA ARG A 74 -19.64 -16.13 -8.59
C ARG A 74 -19.42 -14.62 -8.43
N PHE A 75 -18.17 -14.15 -8.55
CA PHE A 75 -17.82 -12.74 -8.30
C PHE A 75 -17.72 -11.89 -9.58
N ALA A 76 -17.34 -12.50 -10.70
CA ALA A 76 -17.06 -11.80 -11.96
C ALA A 76 -17.82 -12.37 -13.17
N GLY A 77 -18.50 -13.51 -13.03
CA GLY A 77 -19.20 -14.20 -14.10
C GLY A 77 -20.31 -13.38 -14.74
N ALA A 78 -20.73 -13.76 -15.95
CA ALA A 78 -21.70 -13.00 -16.74
C ALA A 78 -23.02 -12.76 -16.01
N PHE A 79 -23.45 -13.75 -15.22
CA PHE A 79 -24.70 -13.73 -14.45
C PHE A 79 -24.57 -13.13 -13.05
N GLN A 80 -23.39 -12.61 -12.67
CA GLN A 80 -23.24 -11.95 -11.38
C GLN A 80 -24.04 -10.64 -11.36
N HIS A 81 -24.92 -10.53 -10.35
CA HIS A 81 -25.75 -9.35 -10.10
C HIS A 81 -25.17 -8.52 -8.95
N PRO A 82 -25.18 -7.17 -9.06
CA PRO A 82 -24.80 -6.29 -7.95
C PRO A 82 -25.65 -6.55 -6.71
N ARG A 83 -25.09 -6.32 -5.52
CA ARG A 83 -25.83 -6.50 -4.27
C ARG A 83 -26.88 -5.39 -4.09
N ASP A 84 -27.99 -5.73 -3.45
CA ASP A 84 -29.08 -4.78 -3.23
C ASP A 84 -28.76 -3.73 -2.16
N GLU A 85 -28.04 -4.10 -1.10
CA GLU A 85 -27.78 -3.24 0.05
C GLU A 85 -26.29 -2.91 0.21
N LYS A 86 -25.97 -1.65 0.54
CA LYS A 86 -24.60 -1.26 0.87
C LYS A 86 -24.15 -1.86 2.21
N ILE A 87 -22.86 -2.20 2.33
CA ILE A 87 -22.29 -2.82 3.55
C ILE A 87 -22.38 -1.95 4.83
N ASN A 88 -22.60 -0.64 4.69
CA ASN A 88 -22.76 0.31 5.79
C ASN A 88 -24.14 1.01 5.78
N GLN A 89 -25.08 0.54 4.96
CA GLN A 89 -26.46 1.04 4.96
C GLN A 89 -27.28 0.33 6.05
N ILE A 90 -28.17 1.08 6.68
CA ILE A 90 -29.17 0.54 7.60
C ILE A 90 -30.20 -0.17 6.73
N GLY A 91 -30.40 -1.48 6.92
CA GLY A 91 -31.47 -2.22 6.25
C GLY A 91 -32.79 -1.47 6.40
N SER A 92 -33.57 -1.35 5.32
CA SER A 92 -34.76 -0.50 5.30
C SER A 92 -35.71 -0.88 6.45
N ALA A 93 -36.14 0.12 7.23
CA ALA A 93 -36.95 -0.05 8.44
C ALA A 93 -38.31 -0.75 8.21
N HIS A 94 -38.69 -1.02 6.96
CA HIS A 94 -39.89 -1.77 6.62
C HIS A 94 -39.84 -3.27 6.93
N ASN A 95 -38.67 -3.84 7.25
CA ASN A 95 -38.52 -5.28 7.52
C ASN A 95 -38.28 -5.65 9.00
N TYR A 96 -38.30 -4.69 9.93
CA TYR A 96 -38.06 -4.96 11.36
C TYR A 96 -39.13 -4.32 12.25
N ASP A 97 -40.01 -5.15 12.82
CA ASP A 97 -41.07 -4.73 13.76
C ASP A 97 -40.51 -4.26 15.13
N HIS A 98 -39.22 -4.46 15.41
CA HIS A 98 -38.61 -4.16 16.69
C HIS A 98 -37.47 -3.13 16.59
N LYS A 99 -37.65 -1.98 17.25
CA LYS A 99 -36.66 -0.89 17.41
C LYS A 99 -35.34 -1.31 18.09
N ALA A 100 -35.26 -2.53 18.62
CA ALA A 100 -34.06 -3.07 19.27
C ALA A 100 -33.02 -3.63 18.27
N ASP A 101 -33.39 -3.87 17.01
CA ASP A 101 -32.49 -4.46 16.00
C ASP A 101 -31.72 -3.41 15.15
N PHE A 102 -31.90 -2.13 15.46
CA PHE A 102 -31.44 -0.99 14.66
C PHE A 102 -29.90 -0.84 14.50
N PRO A 103 -29.02 -1.45 15.34
CA PRO A 103 -27.58 -1.56 15.07
C PRO A 103 -27.13 -2.90 14.45
N ALA A 104 -27.99 -3.92 14.40
CA ALA A 104 -27.61 -5.29 14.04
C ALA A 104 -27.57 -5.56 12.52
N SER A 105 -28.07 -4.64 11.69
CA SER A 105 -28.24 -4.85 10.24
C SER A 105 -27.04 -4.47 9.37
N ARG A 106 -26.02 -3.78 9.91
CA ARG A 106 -24.84 -3.39 9.11
C ARG A 106 -23.80 -4.50 9.08
N ARG A 107 -23.50 -5.05 7.90
CA ARG A 107 -22.48 -6.10 7.69
C ARG A 107 -21.08 -5.66 8.17
N THR A 108 -20.74 -4.39 7.97
CA THR A 108 -19.51 -3.77 8.51
C THR A 108 -19.45 -3.81 10.04
N MET A 109 -20.56 -3.52 10.72
CA MET A 109 -20.64 -3.55 12.18
C MET A 109 -20.50 -4.98 12.73
N GLN A 110 -21.18 -5.94 12.10
CA GLN A 110 -21.05 -7.36 12.44
C GLN A 110 -19.59 -7.82 12.27
N PHE A 111 -18.94 -7.42 11.17
CA PHE A 111 -17.54 -7.72 10.94
C PHE A 111 -16.62 -7.10 11.99
N PHE A 112 -16.77 -5.80 12.31
CA PHE A 112 -15.95 -5.13 13.32
C PHE A 112 -16.07 -5.78 14.69
N LYS A 113 -17.32 -6.10 15.09
CA LYS A 113 -17.61 -6.80 16.34
C LYS A 113 -16.95 -8.18 16.36
N LYS A 114 -17.20 -9.01 15.34
CA LYS A 114 -16.64 -10.36 15.21
C LYS A 114 -15.12 -10.34 15.28
N HIS A 115 -14.47 -9.48 14.50
CA HIS A 115 -13.02 -9.41 14.46
C HIS A 115 -12.42 -9.02 15.83
N ASN A 116 -13.02 -8.03 16.50
CA ASN A 116 -12.57 -7.60 17.82
C ASN A 116 -12.75 -8.69 18.88
N GLU A 117 -13.86 -9.43 18.84
CA GLU A 117 -14.13 -10.56 19.74
C GLU A 117 -13.13 -11.72 19.55
N GLU A 118 -12.75 -12.01 18.31
CA GLU A 118 -11.80 -13.08 17.97
C GLU A 118 -10.34 -12.71 18.26
N THR A 119 -9.98 -11.42 18.12
CA THR A 119 -8.57 -10.99 18.14
C THR A 119 -8.14 -10.38 19.46
N MET A 120 -9.01 -9.65 20.15
CA MET A 120 -8.61 -8.92 21.36
C MET A 120 -8.49 -9.84 22.58
N ALA A 121 -7.57 -9.50 23.49
CA ALA A 121 -7.50 -10.15 24.79
C ALA A 121 -8.81 -9.96 25.58
N GLY A 122 -9.25 -11.00 26.31
CA GLY A 122 -10.54 -11.02 27.03
C GLY A 122 -10.88 -9.77 27.88
N PRO A 123 -9.92 -9.17 28.62
CA PRO A 123 -10.18 -7.93 29.37
C PRO A 123 -10.53 -6.70 28.53
N LEU A 124 -10.14 -6.66 27.25
CA LEU A 124 -10.53 -5.61 26.30
C LEU A 124 -11.91 -5.90 25.72
N VAL A 125 -12.17 -7.16 25.35
CA VAL A 125 -13.47 -7.59 24.81
C VAL A 125 -14.61 -7.28 25.78
N SER A 126 -14.43 -7.52 27.08
CA SER A 126 -15.46 -7.26 28.10
C SER A 126 -15.85 -5.78 28.24
N LYS A 127 -14.98 -4.87 27.82
CA LYS A 127 -15.19 -3.41 27.85
C LYS A 127 -15.47 -2.81 26.47
N MET A 128 -15.52 -3.64 25.41
CA MET A 128 -15.79 -3.20 24.05
C MET A 128 -17.08 -2.37 23.87
N PRO A 129 -18.19 -2.61 24.62
CA PRO A 129 -19.38 -1.76 24.53
C PRO A 129 -19.13 -0.27 24.81
N GLU A 130 -18.09 0.06 25.59
CA GLU A 130 -17.67 1.45 25.84
C GLU A 130 -17.24 2.17 24.55
N LEU A 131 -16.81 1.45 23.51
CA LEU A 131 -16.45 2.01 22.20
C LEU A 131 -17.64 2.60 21.43
N LEU A 132 -18.89 2.36 21.85
CA LEU A 132 -20.03 2.97 21.18
C LEU A 132 -20.07 4.48 21.44
N MET A 133 -19.83 4.91 22.69
CA MET A 133 -19.92 6.32 23.11
C MET A 133 -18.87 6.73 24.17
N ASP A 134 -18.70 5.97 25.25
CA ASP A 134 -17.99 6.40 26.47
C ASP A 134 -16.45 6.49 26.32
N ALA A 135 -15.86 5.71 25.42
CA ALA A 135 -14.40 5.62 25.25
C ALA A 135 -13.78 6.86 24.57
N TRP A 136 -14.57 7.79 24.05
CA TRP A 136 -14.12 8.82 23.11
C TRP A 136 -13.93 10.20 23.73
N ASP A 137 -14.47 10.44 24.93
CA ASP A 137 -14.41 11.74 25.59
C ASP A 137 -13.00 12.10 26.08
N PRO A 138 -12.61 13.38 26.03
CA PRO A 138 -11.31 13.83 26.53
C PRO A 138 -11.28 13.69 28.07
N PRO A 139 -10.12 13.41 28.67
CA PRO A 139 -10.00 13.51 30.12
C PRO A 139 -10.26 14.96 30.51
N SER A 140 -11.19 15.20 31.44
CA SER A 140 -11.29 16.53 32.05
C SER A 140 -9.96 16.86 32.74
N PRO A 141 -9.51 18.13 32.74
CA PRO A 141 -8.18 18.53 33.21
C PRO A 141 -7.89 18.20 34.69
N SER A 142 -8.87 17.70 35.46
CA SER A 142 -8.73 17.24 36.84
C SER A 142 -8.45 15.74 37.00
N HIS A 143 -8.46 14.93 35.93
CA HIS A 143 -8.22 13.47 36.02
C HIS A 143 -6.75 13.03 35.88
N TRP A 144 -5.81 13.98 35.85
CA TRP A 144 -4.39 13.65 35.92
C TRP A 144 -4.07 13.09 37.32
N SER A 145 -4.16 11.78 37.46
CA SER A 145 -3.61 11.08 38.62
C SER A 145 -2.14 11.46 38.75
N SER A 146 -1.82 12.28 39.75
CA SER A 146 -0.47 12.70 40.03
C SER A 146 0.41 11.46 40.22
N PHE A 147 1.51 11.39 39.49
CA PHE A 147 2.51 10.32 39.60
C PHE A 147 3.09 10.31 41.01
N THR A 148 2.58 9.43 41.87
CA THR A 148 3.18 9.12 43.17
C THR A 148 3.84 7.75 43.12
N PRO A 149 4.97 7.53 43.84
CA PRO A 149 5.61 6.22 43.95
C PRO A 149 4.65 5.08 44.33
N SER A 150 3.58 5.42 45.05
CA SER A 150 2.49 4.53 45.45
C SER A 150 1.74 3.90 44.26
N SER A 151 1.57 4.63 43.16
CA SER A 151 0.89 4.12 41.95
C SER A 151 1.76 3.15 41.15
N MET A 152 3.10 3.26 41.23
CA MET A 152 4.01 2.29 40.62
C MET A 152 4.05 0.98 41.41
N ARG A 153 3.96 1.05 42.75
CA ARG A 153 3.91 -0.13 43.62
C ARG A 153 2.70 -1.03 43.35
N ALA A 154 1.57 -0.44 42.95
CA ALA A 154 0.33 -1.17 42.66
C ALA A 154 0.31 -1.89 41.30
N ALA A 155 1.20 -1.52 40.37
CA ALA A 155 1.27 -2.07 39.01
C ALA A 155 2.32 -3.20 38.86
N LEU A 156 3.07 -3.52 39.93
CA LEU A 156 4.09 -4.56 39.96
C LEU A 156 3.62 -5.78 40.77
N PRO A 157 4.10 -7.00 40.44
CA PRO A 157 3.95 -8.16 41.31
C PRO A 157 4.49 -7.87 42.72
N PRO A 158 3.83 -8.35 43.79
CA PRO A 158 4.16 -8.01 45.17
C PRO A 158 5.61 -8.31 45.56
N ASP A 159 6.19 -9.33 44.95
CA ASP A 159 7.56 -9.79 45.23
C ASP A 159 8.62 -8.78 44.71
N ILE A 160 8.36 -8.16 43.57
CA ILE A 160 9.23 -7.13 42.96
C ILE A 160 9.02 -5.79 43.67
N ALA A 161 7.77 -5.44 44.00
CA ALA A 161 7.43 -4.22 44.70
C ALA A 161 8.05 -4.16 46.11
N ASN A 162 8.15 -5.30 46.81
CA ASN A 162 8.74 -5.40 48.14
C ASN A 162 10.27 -5.45 48.13
N ALA A 163 10.90 -5.96 47.05
CA ALA A 163 12.35 -5.95 46.90
C ALA A 163 12.91 -4.53 46.64
N ILE A 164 12.13 -3.66 46.01
CA ILE A 164 12.57 -2.31 45.62
C ILE A 164 12.25 -1.26 46.71
N TRP A 165 11.17 -1.44 47.46
CA TRP A 165 10.70 -0.46 48.47
C TRP A 165 10.34 -1.13 49.79
N ALA A 166 11.38 -1.52 50.53
CA ALA A 166 11.27 -1.98 51.91
C ALA A 166 11.26 -0.78 52.86
N GLU A 167 10.07 -0.23 53.16
CA GLU A 167 9.79 0.42 54.44
C GLU A 167 8.28 0.68 54.67
N THR A 168 7.91 0.62 55.94
CA THR A 168 6.59 0.49 56.56
C THR A 168 5.81 1.80 56.65
N SER A 169 4.55 1.81 56.21
CA SER A 169 3.49 2.72 56.71
C SER A 169 2.09 2.14 56.46
N PRO A 170 1.11 2.35 57.37
CA PRO A 170 -0.13 1.58 57.41
C PRO A 170 -1.18 2.08 56.41
N LEU A 171 -1.90 1.13 55.79
CA LEU A 171 -2.96 1.38 54.81
C LEU A 171 -4.21 2.02 55.44
N SER A 172 -4.65 3.16 54.89
CA SER A 172 -6.04 3.62 55.00
C SER A 172 -6.89 3.02 53.88
N SER A 173 -7.96 2.33 54.28
CA SER A 173 -8.87 1.55 53.45
C SER A 173 -9.98 2.40 52.82
N ASP A 174 -9.65 3.17 51.78
CA ASP A 174 -10.68 3.76 50.91
C ASP A 174 -10.32 3.46 49.45
N ARG A 175 -10.75 2.29 48.99
CA ARG A 175 -10.54 1.78 47.63
C ARG A 175 -11.88 1.75 46.89
N SER A 176 -12.29 2.89 46.33
CA SER A 176 -13.09 2.88 45.11
C SER A 176 -12.11 2.81 43.92
N SER A 177 -12.18 1.70 43.20
CA SER A 177 -11.33 1.33 42.08
C SER A 177 -11.55 2.25 40.88
N ASN A 178 -10.87 3.40 40.85
CA ASN A 178 -10.85 4.29 39.67
C ASN A 178 -9.64 3.94 38.77
N THR A 179 -9.54 2.68 38.37
CA THR A 179 -8.59 2.24 37.32
C THR A 179 -9.16 2.68 35.97
N GLY A 180 -8.47 3.58 35.25
CA GLY A 180 -8.91 4.05 33.93
C GLY A 180 -9.25 2.91 32.97
N SER A 181 -10.23 3.13 32.09
CA SER A 181 -10.65 2.11 31.11
C SER A 181 -9.51 1.78 30.14
N SER A 182 -9.17 0.50 30.02
CA SER A 182 -8.16 -0.02 29.09
C SER A 182 -8.55 0.19 27.62
N VAL A 183 -9.86 0.23 27.34
CA VAL A 183 -10.40 0.52 26.00
C VAL A 183 -10.26 2.00 25.66
N ARG A 184 -10.37 2.89 26.66
CA ARG A 184 -10.05 4.32 26.48
C ARG A 184 -8.57 4.55 26.21
N GLU A 185 -7.68 3.87 26.94
CA GLU A 185 -6.23 3.90 26.67
C GLU A 185 -5.93 3.45 25.23
N LEU A 186 -6.61 2.40 24.75
CA LEU A 186 -6.50 1.93 23.37
C LEU A 186 -6.95 2.98 22.35
N THR A 187 -8.07 3.66 22.61
CA THR A 187 -8.56 4.76 21.78
C THR A 187 -7.54 5.90 21.69
N ASP A 188 -6.89 6.26 22.80
CA ASP A 188 -5.87 7.30 22.83
C ASP A 188 -4.60 6.89 22.07
N ILE A 189 -4.19 5.62 22.14
CA ILE A 189 -3.09 5.07 21.33
C ILE A 189 -3.37 5.26 19.83
N TYR A 190 -4.54 4.85 19.34
CA TYR A 190 -4.90 5.00 17.94
C TYR A 190 -5.11 6.45 17.52
N ARG A 191 -5.61 7.30 18.43
CA ARG A 191 -5.70 8.75 18.19
C ARG A 191 -4.32 9.37 18.00
N ARG A 192 -3.32 8.94 18.78
CA ARG A 192 -1.93 9.33 18.55
C ARG A 192 -1.41 8.85 17.19
N LEU A 193 -1.69 7.59 16.82
CA LEU A 193 -1.29 7.06 15.51
C LEU A 193 -1.86 7.90 14.37
N ARG A 194 -3.16 8.21 14.42
CA ARG A 194 -3.83 9.12 13.47
C ARG A 194 -3.16 10.49 13.40
N ASP A 195 -2.82 11.07 14.55
CA ASP A 195 -2.14 12.36 14.60
C ASP A 195 -0.77 12.29 13.94
N THR A 196 -0.05 11.18 14.09
CA THR A 196 1.20 10.93 13.36
C THR A 196 0.96 10.88 11.85
N LEU A 197 -0.04 10.13 11.37
CA LEU A 197 -0.37 10.08 9.92
C LEU A 197 -0.64 11.48 9.36
N THR A 198 -1.38 12.30 10.12
CA THR A 198 -1.78 13.65 9.71
C THR A 198 -0.61 14.64 9.74
N LYS A 199 0.15 14.68 10.83
CA LYS A 199 1.28 15.62 11.00
C LYS A 199 2.43 15.35 10.05
N ASN A 200 2.61 14.08 9.64
CA ASN A 200 3.62 13.70 8.65
C ASN A 200 3.13 13.90 7.21
N GLY A 201 1.91 14.41 7.00
CA GLY A 201 1.39 14.72 5.67
C GLY A 201 1.22 13.49 4.78
N LEU A 202 0.94 12.32 5.36
CA LEU A 202 0.77 11.09 4.59
C LEU A 202 -0.50 11.17 3.75
N THR A 203 -0.34 10.96 2.44
CA THR A 203 -1.41 11.14 1.46
C THR A 203 -2.41 9.99 1.55
N SER A 204 -3.62 10.30 2.02
CA SER A 204 -4.77 9.42 1.94
C SER A 204 -5.59 9.72 0.70
N ARG A 205 -6.21 8.69 0.11
CA ARG A 205 -7.21 8.88 -0.96
C ARG A 205 -8.48 9.57 -0.47
N HIS A 206 -8.75 9.51 0.84
CA HIS A 206 -9.95 10.04 1.47
C HIS A 206 -9.78 11.53 1.81
N THR A 207 -9.96 12.39 0.82
CA THR A 207 -9.73 13.85 0.91
C THR A 207 -10.95 14.68 1.34
N GLN A 208 -12.07 14.03 1.68
CA GLN A 208 -13.32 14.70 2.04
C GLN A 208 -13.14 15.71 3.19
N LYS A 209 -13.77 16.90 3.04
CA LYS A 209 -13.71 18.00 4.02
C LYS A 209 -14.37 17.61 5.34
N LEU A 210 -13.73 17.99 6.44
CA LEU A 210 -14.14 17.69 7.81
C LEU A 210 -15.39 18.48 8.23
N SER A 211 -16.33 17.83 8.90
CA SER A 211 -17.20 18.52 9.86
C SER A 211 -16.46 18.71 11.20
N GLN A 212 -16.79 19.74 11.98
CA GLN A 212 -16.13 20.01 13.27
C GLN A 212 -16.25 18.85 14.27
N ASN A 213 -17.29 18.01 14.16
CA ASN A 213 -17.52 16.87 15.04
C ASN A 213 -16.66 15.64 14.69
N GLU A 214 -16.15 15.55 13.46
CA GLU A 214 -15.41 14.38 12.95
C GLU A 214 -13.88 14.53 13.05
N GLU A 215 -13.38 15.68 13.51
CA GLU A 215 -11.94 15.90 13.68
C GLU A 215 -11.31 14.93 14.69
N ARG A 216 -12.12 14.40 15.63
CA ARG A 216 -11.70 13.41 16.63
C ARG A 216 -11.86 11.95 16.19
N ASP A 217 -12.42 11.71 15.01
CA ASP A 217 -12.55 10.36 14.47
C ASP A 217 -11.20 9.85 13.97
N PHE A 218 -11.13 8.52 13.87
CA PHE A 218 -10.08 7.86 13.12
C PHE A 218 -10.28 8.12 11.62
N ARG A 219 -9.18 8.14 10.86
CA ARG A 219 -9.14 8.51 9.44
C ARG A 219 -7.85 8.03 8.79
N SER A 220 -7.84 8.05 7.47
CA SER A 220 -6.69 7.66 6.65
C SER A 220 -6.32 6.19 6.87
N SER A 221 -7.34 5.33 7.01
CA SER A 221 -7.17 3.88 7.18
C SER A 221 -6.46 3.22 6.00
N ASP A 222 -6.65 3.76 4.79
CA ASP A 222 -5.97 3.34 3.57
C ASP A 222 -4.44 3.50 3.64
N VAL A 223 -3.95 4.49 4.38
CA VAL A 223 -2.51 4.74 4.57
C VAL A 223 -1.88 3.62 5.41
N LEU A 224 -2.57 3.14 6.45
CA LEU A 224 -2.08 2.02 7.26
C LEU A 224 -2.05 0.71 6.46
N ALA A 225 -3.06 0.49 5.61
CA ALA A 225 -3.09 -0.66 4.69
C ALA A 225 -1.93 -0.61 3.66
N GLN A 226 -1.64 0.58 3.12
CA GLN A 226 -0.50 0.80 2.22
C GLN A 226 0.83 0.57 2.95
N ALA A 227 0.97 1.10 4.16
CA ALA A 227 2.19 0.95 4.97
C ALA A 227 2.52 -0.52 5.26
N LEU A 228 1.50 -1.37 5.46
CA LEU A 228 1.70 -2.81 5.57
C LEU A 228 2.30 -3.39 4.27
N GLY A 229 1.71 -3.07 3.12
CA GLY A 229 2.19 -3.55 1.82
C GLY A 229 3.61 -3.08 1.48
N PHE A 230 3.93 -1.82 1.77
CA PHE A 230 5.27 -1.26 1.57
C PHE A 230 6.29 -1.88 2.53
N SER A 231 5.93 -2.06 3.80
CA SER A 231 6.79 -2.72 4.79
C SER A 231 7.10 -4.17 4.42
N ILE A 232 6.10 -4.93 3.92
CA ILE A 232 6.33 -6.30 3.40
C ILE A 232 7.23 -6.26 2.16
N SER A 233 6.99 -5.33 1.24
CA SER A 233 7.85 -5.18 0.05
C SER A 233 9.29 -4.84 0.43
N ALA A 234 9.51 -4.00 1.44
CA ALA A 234 10.83 -3.66 1.95
C ALA A 234 11.53 -4.86 2.59
N ALA A 235 10.80 -5.71 3.33
CA ALA A 235 11.33 -6.95 3.89
C ALA A 235 11.71 -7.95 2.79
N GLU A 236 10.89 -8.10 1.74
CA GLU A 236 11.22 -8.94 0.58
C GLU A 236 12.47 -8.44 -0.15
N ILE A 237 12.58 -7.13 -0.38
CA ILE A 237 13.73 -6.53 -1.07
C ILE A 237 15.04 -6.85 -0.36
N GLN A 238 15.05 -6.85 0.98
CA GLN A 238 16.22 -7.20 1.78
C GLN A 238 16.67 -8.66 1.61
N GLN A 239 15.78 -9.54 1.12
CA GLN A 239 16.07 -10.96 0.89
C GLN A 239 16.46 -11.26 -0.57
N ARG A 240 16.55 -10.25 -1.44
CA ARG A 240 17.03 -10.46 -2.81
C ARG A 240 18.53 -10.71 -2.80
N GLY A 241 18.95 -11.77 -3.49
CA GLY A 241 20.36 -12.20 -3.51
C GLY A 241 20.83 -12.96 -2.27
N VAL A 242 19.94 -13.20 -1.30
CA VAL A 242 20.24 -14.03 -0.13
C VAL A 242 19.90 -15.48 -0.44
N ALA A 243 20.87 -16.37 -0.32
CA ALA A 243 20.66 -17.80 -0.54
C ALA A 243 19.86 -18.42 0.62
N THR A 244 18.88 -19.26 0.28
CA THR A 244 18.13 -20.06 1.26
C THR A 244 18.82 -21.40 1.45
N LEU A 245 18.88 -21.91 2.68
CA LEU A 245 19.41 -23.23 2.97
C LEU A 245 18.53 -24.33 2.33
N PRO A 246 19.10 -25.47 1.92
CA PRO A 246 18.30 -26.59 1.40
C PRO A 246 17.24 -27.04 2.41
N GLY A 247 16.00 -27.23 1.95
CA GLY A 247 14.87 -27.66 2.79
C GLY A 247 14.25 -26.55 3.65
N GLN A 248 14.68 -25.30 3.46
CA GLN A 248 14.12 -24.12 4.11
C GLN A 248 13.45 -23.20 3.09
N THR A 249 12.57 -22.34 3.58
CA THR A 249 11.97 -21.26 2.80
C THR A 249 12.69 -19.95 3.09
N PHE A 250 12.70 -19.00 2.15
CA PHE A 250 13.36 -17.70 2.38
C PHE A 250 12.72 -16.91 3.54
N LEU A 251 11.52 -17.28 3.99
CA LEU A 251 10.89 -16.68 5.17
C LEU A 251 11.77 -16.85 6.43
N GLU A 252 12.54 -17.93 6.51
CA GLU A 252 13.43 -18.24 7.65
C GLU A 252 14.69 -17.37 7.67
N SER A 253 15.07 -16.76 6.53
CA SER A 253 16.16 -15.78 6.48
C SER A 253 15.71 -14.37 6.88
N ILE A 254 14.40 -14.12 7.01
CA ILE A 254 13.87 -12.86 7.53
C ILE A 254 14.05 -12.82 9.05
N PRO A 255 14.64 -11.75 9.63
CA PRO A 255 14.76 -11.62 11.06
C PRO A 255 13.41 -11.74 11.78
N GLN A 256 13.33 -12.57 12.83
CA GLN A 256 12.10 -12.77 13.60
C GLN A 256 11.52 -11.46 14.16
N GLN A 257 12.39 -10.51 14.49
CA GLN A 257 11.98 -9.17 14.90
C GLN A 257 11.21 -8.43 13.79
N ALA A 258 11.65 -8.54 12.53
CA ALA A 258 10.98 -7.92 11.39
C ALA A 258 9.59 -8.56 11.15
N LEU A 259 9.49 -9.90 11.18
CA LEU A 259 8.20 -10.61 11.09
C LEU A 259 7.25 -10.21 12.23
N THR A 260 7.77 -10.07 13.45
CA THR A 260 6.98 -9.63 14.61
C THR A 260 6.45 -8.22 14.42
N HIS A 261 7.29 -7.28 13.94
CA HIS A 261 6.84 -5.91 13.64
C HIS A 261 5.80 -5.87 12.53
N LEU A 262 5.96 -6.65 11.47
CA LEU A 262 4.98 -6.74 10.39
C LEU A 262 3.64 -7.30 10.88
N ARG A 263 3.65 -8.31 11.77
CA ARG A 263 2.44 -8.84 12.43
C ARG A 263 1.75 -7.76 13.24
N ILE A 264 2.51 -7.02 14.05
CA ILE A 264 1.98 -5.91 14.85
C ILE A 264 1.36 -4.83 13.94
N LEU A 265 2.02 -4.47 12.84
CA LEU A 265 1.52 -3.49 11.89
C LEU A 265 0.24 -3.98 11.18
N SER A 266 0.21 -5.24 10.75
CA SER A 266 -0.97 -5.84 10.10
C SER A 266 -2.18 -5.84 11.02
N ASP A 267 -2.00 -6.25 12.28
CA ASP A 267 -3.08 -6.28 13.24
C ASP A 267 -3.50 -4.85 13.61
N THR A 268 -2.54 -3.95 13.80
CA THR A 268 -2.82 -2.51 14.04
C THR A 268 -3.64 -1.89 12.91
N ALA A 269 -3.33 -2.18 11.65
CA ALA A 269 -4.06 -1.63 10.51
C ALA A 269 -5.54 -2.04 10.51
N LEU A 270 -5.82 -3.31 10.82
CA LEU A 270 -7.20 -3.79 10.90
C LEU A 270 -7.90 -3.32 12.17
N SER A 271 -7.25 -3.46 13.32
CA SER A 271 -7.83 -3.11 14.62
C SER A 271 -8.07 -1.61 14.76
N TYR A 272 -7.26 -0.77 14.11
CA TYR A 272 -7.51 0.67 13.99
C TYR A 272 -8.89 0.93 13.39
N VAL A 273 -9.22 0.24 12.30
CA VAL A 273 -10.51 0.37 11.62
C VAL A 273 -11.63 -0.25 12.43
N THR A 274 -11.46 -1.46 12.95
CA THR A 274 -12.54 -2.16 13.66
C THR A 274 -12.83 -1.57 15.04
N VAL A 275 -11.86 -0.95 15.72
CA VAL A 275 -12.08 -0.20 16.97
C VAL A 275 -12.72 1.14 16.69
N GLY A 276 -12.17 1.92 15.74
CA GLY A 276 -12.74 3.21 15.36
C GLY A 276 -14.13 3.10 14.74
N GLY A 277 -14.35 2.05 13.96
CA GLY A 277 -15.58 1.77 13.25
C GLY A 277 -16.76 1.47 14.17
N LEU A 278 -16.54 1.03 15.41
CA LEU A 278 -17.62 0.81 16.38
C LEU A 278 -18.22 2.12 16.91
N LYS A 279 -17.48 3.24 16.86
CA LYS A 279 -17.96 4.54 17.33
C LYS A 279 -19.29 4.91 16.67
N LEU A 280 -20.26 5.41 17.45
CA LEU A 280 -21.57 5.83 16.93
C LEU A 280 -22.25 4.77 16.05
N ALA A 281 -22.08 3.49 16.39
CA ALA A 281 -22.62 2.36 15.64
C ALA A 281 -22.27 2.40 14.13
N GLY A 282 -21.05 2.81 13.79
CA GLY A 282 -20.56 2.81 12.41
C GLY A 282 -20.92 4.06 11.62
N ASP A 283 -21.61 5.01 12.23
CA ASP A 283 -21.82 6.35 11.68
C ASP A 283 -20.65 7.26 12.05
N ASN A 284 -19.48 6.94 11.49
CA ASN A 284 -18.23 7.65 11.72
C ASN A 284 -17.37 7.66 10.47
N ARG A 285 -16.33 8.50 10.47
CA ARG A 285 -15.46 8.68 9.29
C ARG A 285 -14.74 7.39 8.87
N VAL A 286 -14.09 6.68 9.78
CA VAL A 286 -13.27 5.50 9.42
C VAL A 286 -14.12 4.35 8.87
N ALA A 287 -15.35 4.18 9.34
CA ALA A 287 -16.29 3.19 8.79
C ALA A 287 -16.74 3.55 7.37
N ARG A 288 -16.93 4.85 7.07
CA ARG A 288 -17.19 5.35 5.71
C ARG A 288 -15.99 5.12 4.79
N GLU A 289 -14.79 5.48 5.23
CA GLU A 289 -13.54 5.22 4.48
C GLU A 289 -13.39 3.72 4.15
N PHE A 290 -13.58 2.84 5.13
CA PHE A 290 -13.52 1.39 4.94
C PHE A 290 -14.57 0.89 3.93
N SER A 291 -15.77 1.46 3.96
CA SER A 291 -16.84 1.09 3.02
C SER A 291 -16.50 1.52 1.59
N THR A 292 -15.96 2.72 1.43
CA THR A 292 -15.45 3.21 0.15
C THR A 292 -14.28 2.38 -0.36
N ASP A 293 -13.34 1.99 0.51
CA ASP A 293 -12.22 1.13 0.14
C ASP A 293 -12.68 -0.25 -0.33
N TYR A 294 -13.69 -0.84 0.33
CA TYR A 294 -14.31 -2.07 -0.11
C TYR A 294 -14.91 -1.95 -1.52
N GLU A 295 -15.71 -0.90 -1.77
CA GLU A 295 -16.34 -0.64 -3.07
C GLU A 295 -15.28 -0.49 -4.17
N LEU A 296 -14.24 0.30 -3.92
CA LEU A 296 -13.13 0.52 -4.85
C LEU A 296 -12.35 -0.78 -5.11
N GLN A 297 -12.07 -1.58 -4.08
CA GLN A 297 -11.37 -2.85 -4.24
C GLN A 297 -12.18 -3.84 -5.09
N TYR A 298 -13.48 -3.96 -4.81
CA TYR A 298 -14.39 -4.81 -5.57
C TYR A 298 -14.45 -4.39 -7.05
N GLN A 299 -14.67 -3.10 -7.32
CA GLN A 299 -14.75 -2.56 -8.67
C GLN A 299 -13.44 -2.69 -9.44
N ARG A 300 -12.29 -2.46 -8.81
CA ARG A 300 -10.98 -2.58 -9.46
C ARG A 300 -10.68 -4.01 -9.88
N LEU A 301 -10.97 -4.97 -9.00
CA LEU A 301 -10.66 -6.37 -9.23
C LEU A 301 -11.64 -7.03 -10.20
N PHE A 302 -12.95 -6.86 -9.99
CA PHE A 302 -13.98 -7.56 -10.76
C PHE A 302 -14.56 -6.74 -11.91
N ARG A 303 -14.25 -5.44 -12.01
CA ARG A 303 -14.79 -4.52 -13.03
C ARG A 303 -16.31 -4.46 -13.09
N LYS A 304 -16.96 -4.73 -11.95
CA LYS A 304 -18.40 -4.66 -11.76
C LYS A 304 -18.72 -3.81 -10.52
N PRO A 305 -19.83 -3.07 -10.50
CA PRO A 305 -20.25 -2.35 -9.30
C PRO A 305 -20.63 -3.34 -8.19
N ALA A 306 -20.26 -3.00 -6.96
CA ALA A 306 -20.61 -3.82 -5.80
C ALA A 306 -22.13 -3.79 -5.51
N TYR A 307 -22.82 -2.69 -5.87
CA TYR A 307 -24.23 -2.44 -5.55
C TYR A 307 -25.04 -2.00 -6.77
N SER A 308 -26.36 -2.23 -6.72
CA SER A 308 -27.31 -1.84 -7.76
C SER A 308 -27.59 -0.33 -7.76
N SER A 309 -27.53 0.33 -6.59
CA SER A 309 -27.79 1.76 -6.42
C SER A 309 -26.52 2.61 -6.56
N SER A 310 -26.06 2.78 -7.79
CA SER A 310 -25.19 3.91 -8.13
C SER A 310 -25.64 4.46 -9.46
N SER A 311 -26.39 5.56 -9.41
CA SER A 311 -26.42 6.55 -10.48
C SER A 311 -24.98 6.77 -10.93
N GLU A 312 -24.67 6.35 -12.16
CA GLU A 312 -23.45 6.58 -12.94
C GLU A 312 -22.33 7.29 -12.18
N THR A 313 -21.80 6.66 -11.13
CA THR A 313 -20.65 7.21 -10.41
C THR A 313 -19.47 6.71 -11.20
N SER A 314 -19.26 7.48 -12.28
CA SER A 314 -18.06 7.73 -13.06
C SER A 314 -16.94 6.70 -12.98
N LEU A 315 -16.35 6.49 -14.15
CA LEU A 315 -15.08 5.83 -14.44
C LEU A 315 -13.86 6.33 -13.61
N ASP A 316 -14.03 6.98 -12.47
CA ASP A 316 -13.05 7.74 -11.69
C ASP A 316 -12.22 6.88 -10.72
N SER A 317 -12.41 5.55 -10.72
CA SER A 317 -11.55 4.65 -9.95
C SER A 317 -10.25 4.40 -10.69
N ASP A 318 -9.09 4.65 -10.06
CA ASP A 318 -7.79 4.31 -10.67
C ASP A 318 -7.73 2.82 -11.12
N PRO A 319 -7.18 2.51 -12.32
CA PRO A 319 -7.05 1.15 -12.82
C PRO A 319 -6.18 0.24 -11.94
N LEU A 320 -6.56 -1.04 -11.85
CA LEU A 320 -5.80 -2.06 -11.13
C LEU A 320 -4.35 -2.14 -11.64
N LEU A 321 -4.17 -2.21 -12.96
CA LEU A 321 -2.83 -2.34 -13.57
C LEU A 321 -1.96 -1.09 -13.38
N CYS A 322 -2.54 0.08 -13.09
CA CYS A 322 -1.78 1.30 -12.79
C CYS A 322 -1.32 1.36 -11.33
N GLN A 323 -1.82 0.48 -10.46
CA GLN A 323 -1.41 0.37 -9.06
C GLN A 323 -0.34 -0.71 -8.90
N ASP A 324 0.36 -0.73 -7.76
CA ASP A 324 1.14 -1.90 -7.37
C ASP A 324 0.18 -3.01 -6.92
N THR A 325 0.15 -4.10 -7.69
CA THR A 325 -0.80 -5.20 -7.52
C THR A 325 -0.64 -5.89 -6.16
N PHE A 326 0.58 -5.92 -5.61
CA PHE A 326 0.81 -6.49 -4.28
C PHE A 326 0.29 -5.56 -3.18
N ILE A 327 0.50 -4.24 -3.30
CA ILE A 327 -0.06 -3.27 -2.35
C ILE A 327 -1.60 -3.33 -2.36
N PHE A 328 -2.19 -3.49 -3.55
CA PHE A 328 -3.62 -3.76 -3.68
C PHE A 328 -4.03 -5.04 -2.94
N LEU A 329 -3.34 -6.16 -3.15
CA LEU A 329 -3.62 -7.42 -2.46
C LEU A 329 -3.49 -7.30 -0.93
N ALA A 330 -2.47 -6.61 -0.44
CA ALA A 330 -2.28 -6.36 0.99
C ALA A 330 -3.49 -5.59 1.58
N GLY A 331 -3.96 -4.54 0.89
CA GLY A 331 -5.18 -3.84 1.28
C GLY A 331 -6.45 -4.70 1.18
N ALA A 332 -6.57 -5.51 0.14
CA ALA A 332 -7.68 -6.44 -0.05
C ALA A 332 -7.74 -7.52 1.04
N SER A 333 -6.59 -7.96 1.57
CA SER A 333 -6.51 -8.90 2.69
C SER A 333 -7.05 -8.35 4.02
N LEU A 334 -7.10 -7.02 4.16
CA LEU A 334 -7.62 -6.33 5.35
C LEU A 334 -9.09 -5.93 5.19
N CYS A 335 -9.59 -5.83 3.96
CA CYS A 335 -10.92 -5.28 3.66
C CYS A 335 -11.76 -6.24 2.81
N LEU A 336 -11.57 -6.30 1.49
CA LEU A 336 -12.36 -7.13 0.58
C LEU A 336 -12.46 -8.60 1.03
N ALA A 337 -11.32 -9.23 1.34
CA ALA A 337 -11.28 -10.63 1.77
C ALA A 337 -12.08 -10.85 3.06
N ALA A 338 -11.97 -9.92 4.00
CA ALA A 338 -12.56 -10.03 5.31
C ALA A 338 -14.08 -9.75 5.30
N VAL A 339 -14.53 -8.79 4.49
CA VAL A 339 -15.95 -8.48 4.34
C VAL A 339 -16.68 -9.60 3.62
N ASP A 340 -16.12 -10.09 2.52
CA ASP A 340 -16.73 -11.13 1.67
C ASP A 340 -16.40 -12.57 2.04
N ASP A 341 -15.68 -12.77 3.15
CA ASP A 341 -15.24 -14.09 3.62
C ASP A 341 -14.56 -14.89 2.50
N ILE A 342 -13.74 -14.18 1.71
CA ILE A 342 -13.03 -14.77 0.57
C ILE A 342 -11.78 -15.46 1.09
N GLU A 343 -11.64 -16.74 0.75
CA GLU A 343 -10.39 -17.47 0.94
C GLU A 343 -9.26 -16.76 0.19
N ILE A 344 -8.26 -16.28 0.92
CA ILE A 344 -7.23 -15.37 0.41
C ILE A 344 -6.49 -15.92 -0.81
N ILE A 345 -6.38 -17.25 -0.94
CA ILE A 345 -5.72 -17.89 -2.06
C ILE A 345 -6.36 -17.57 -3.42
N HIS A 346 -7.68 -17.32 -3.45
CA HIS A 346 -8.35 -16.90 -4.67
C HIS A 346 -7.96 -15.48 -5.09
N LEU A 347 -7.87 -14.55 -4.13
CA LEU A 347 -7.38 -13.19 -4.40
C LEU A 347 -5.91 -13.20 -4.79
N VAL A 348 -5.09 -14.06 -4.17
CA VAL A 348 -3.68 -14.27 -4.55
C VAL A 348 -3.59 -14.70 -6.00
N ARG A 349 -4.36 -15.72 -6.43
CA ARG A 349 -4.36 -16.20 -7.82
C ARG A 349 -4.75 -15.11 -8.80
N LEU A 350 -5.80 -14.35 -8.49
CA LEU A 350 -6.29 -13.30 -9.40
C LEU A 350 -5.34 -12.10 -9.46
N CYS A 351 -4.77 -11.68 -8.33
CA CYS A 351 -3.76 -10.62 -8.29
C CYS A 351 -2.44 -11.07 -8.93
N TYR A 352 -2.08 -12.35 -8.80
CA TYR A 352 -0.91 -12.91 -9.49
C TYR A 352 -1.07 -12.81 -11.01
N LEU A 353 -2.24 -13.20 -11.53
CA LEU A 353 -2.56 -13.04 -12.95
C LEU A 353 -2.56 -11.57 -13.40
N ALA A 354 -3.09 -10.65 -12.57
CA ALA A 354 -3.07 -9.21 -12.86
C ALA A 354 -1.64 -8.66 -12.93
N GLU A 355 -0.74 -9.09 -12.03
CA GLU A 355 0.68 -8.70 -12.09
C GLU A 355 1.35 -9.25 -13.35
N MET A 356 1.10 -10.51 -13.72
CA MET A 356 1.66 -11.08 -14.96
C MET A 356 1.13 -10.35 -16.21
N THR A 357 -0.16 -9.99 -16.21
CA THR A 357 -0.79 -9.19 -17.26
C THR A 357 -0.08 -7.85 -17.41
N LYS A 358 0.18 -7.17 -16.29
CA LYS A 358 0.88 -5.89 -16.26
C LYS A 358 2.30 -5.98 -16.85
N VAL A 359 3.05 -7.02 -16.51
CA VAL A 359 4.41 -7.25 -17.01
C VAL A 359 4.41 -7.54 -18.51
N VAL A 360 3.55 -8.45 -18.97
CA VAL A 360 3.44 -8.80 -20.39
C VAL A 360 2.94 -7.63 -21.23
N LEU A 361 1.98 -6.86 -20.72
CA LEU A 361 1.48 -5.64 -21.36
C LEU A 361 2.63 -4.64 -21.56
N GLN A 362 3.42 -4.39 -20.52
CA GLN A 362 4.55 -3.46 -20.61
C GLN A 362 5.65 -3.95 -21.56
N LEU A 363 5.96 -5.25 -21.56
CA LEU A 363 6.88 -5.84 -22.53
C LEU A 363 6.39 -5.64 -23.96
N GLY A 364 5.13 -6.00 -24.24
CA GLY A 364 4.53 -5.88 -25.57
C GLY A 364 4.50 -4.43 -26.09
N ARG A 365 4.31 -3.45 -25.20
CA ARG A 365 4.34 -2.02 -25.55
C ARG A 365 5.73 -1.47 -25.87
N HIS A 366 6.79 -2.11 -25.37
CA HIS A 366 8.19 -1.71 -25.62
C HIS A 366 8.88 -2.55 -26.70
N MET A 367 8.12 -3.42 -27.38
CA MET A 367 8.59 -4.23 -28.50
C MET A 367 7.85 -3.87 -29.78
N ASP A 368 8.54 -4.03 -30.91
CA ASP A 368 7.89 -3.89 -32.21
C ASP A 368 6.75 -4.90 -32.35
N LYS A 369 5.63 -4.45 -32.93
CA LYS A 369 4.40 -5.25 -33.05
C LYS A 369 4.62 -6.50 -33.90
N SER A 370 5.28 -6.37 -35.05
CA SER A 370 5.55 -7.51 -35.94
C SER A 370 6.48 -8.51 -35.27
N LYS A 371 7.57 -8.03 -34.66
CA LYS A 371 8.49 -8.88 -33.89
C LYS A 371 7.78 -9.61 -32.75
N TRP A 372 6.88 -8.96 -32.02
CA TRP A 372 6.12 -9.58 -30.92
C TRP A 372 5.23 -10.72 -31.41
N PHE A 373 4.48 -10.52 -32.50
CA PHE A 373 3.65 -11.58 -33.09
C PHE A 373 4.48 -12.73 -33.65
N ASP A 374 5.61 -12.45 -34.32
CA ASP A 374 6.49 -13.49 -34.83
C ASP A 374 7.04 -14.37 -33.70
N MET A 375 7.48 -13.76 -32.60
CA MET A 375 7.95 -14.50 -31.41
C MET A 375 6.84 -15.35 -30.79
N ILE A 376 5.60 -14.85 -30.73
CA ILE A 376 4.46 -15.61 -30.22
C ILE A 376 4.18 -16.81 -31.10
N GLU A 377 4.11 -16.62 -32.41
CA GLU A 377 3.75 -17.69 -33.34
C GLU A 377 4.81 -18.81 -33.34
N LEU A 378 6.09 -18.45 -33.33
CA LEU A 378 7.19 -19.42 -33.18
C LEU A 378 7.07 -20.20 -31.86
N TYR A 379 6.79 -19.52 -30.75
CA TYR A 379 6.64 -20.18 -29.44
C TYR A 379 5.41 -21.10 -29.37
N ARG A 380 4.29 -20.72 -30.01
CA ARG A 380 3.08 -21.54 -30.09
C ARG A 380 3.32 -22.82 -30.88
N GLN A 381 4.11 -22.75 -31.95
CA GLN A 381 4.51 -23.92 -32.75
C GLN A 381 5.39 -24.90 -31.95
N GLU A 382 6.18 -24.41 -31.00
CA GLU A 382 6.95 -25.26 -30.09
C GLU A 382 6.06 -26.04 -29.10
N GLY A 383 4.83 -25.56 -28.84
CA GLY A 383 3.84 -26.24 -28.00
C GLY A 383 4.27 -26.46 -26.55
N LEU A 384 5.11 -25.58 -26.00
CA LEU A 384 5.73 -25.77 -24.69
C LEU A 384 4.75 -25.60 -23.52
N ASP A 385 3.99 -24.51 -23.51
CA ASP A 385 2.98 -24.19 -22.50
C ASP A 385 1.99 -23.11 -22.99
N ASN A 386 1.03 -22.73 -22.13
CA ASN A 386 -0.01 -21.75 -22.45
C ASN A 386 0.47 -20.28 -22.39
N PHE A 387 1.78 -20.02 -22.18
CA PHE A 387 2.31 -18.65 -22.10
C PHE A 387 2.15 -17.89 -23.42
N GLY A 388 2.29 -18.57 -24.56
CA GLY A 388 2.09 -17.99 -25.89
C GLY A 388 0.65 -17.49 -26.10
N GLU A 389 -0.34 -18.29 -25.71
CA GLU A 389 -1.77 -17.93 -25.80
C GLU A 389 -2.11 -16.75 -24.89
N PHE A 390 -1.54 -16.71 -23.69
CA PHE A 390 -1.69 -15.56 -22.79
C PHE A 390 -1.08 -14.28 -23.39
N CYS A 391 0.14 -14.35 -23.93
CA CYS A 391 0.80 -13.20 -24.57
C CYS A 391 0.00 -12.70 -25.77
N LEU A 392 -0.58 -13.62 -26.55
CA LEU A 392 -1.47 -13.30 -27.66
C LEU A 392 -2.73 -12.57 -27.16
N HIS A 393 -3.41 -13.11 -26.14
CA HIS A 393 -4.61 -12.50 -25.57
C HIS A 393 -4.37 -11.09 -25.01
N VAL A 394 -3.28 -10.90 -24.26
CA VAL A 394 -2.89 -9.58 -23.74
C VAL A 394 -2.63 -8.61 -24.89
N ARG A 395 -1.93 -9.05 -25.94
CA ARG A 395 -1.63 -8.18 -27.09
C ARG A 395 -2.86 -7.81 -27.90
N LEU A 396 -3.79 -8.74 -28.09
CA LEU A 396 -5.06 -8.49 -28.78
C LEU A 396 -6.00 -7.59 -27.97
N SER A 397 -5.94 -7.68 -26.64
CA SER A 397 -6.73 -6.84 -25.73
C SER A 397 -6.22 -5.40 -25.65
N ASP A 398 -4.93 -5.17 -25.94
CA ASP A 398 -4.28 -3.85 -25.94
C ASP A 398 -4.49 -3.11 -27.28
N ALA A 399 -5.71 -3.16 -27.84
CA ALA A 399 -6.08 -2.75 -29.22
C ALA A 399 -5.81 -1.27 -29.61
N ASP A 400 -5.12 -0.51 -28.76
CA ASP A 400 -4.61 0.81 -29.11
C ASP A 400 -3.30 0.65 -29.89
N ASP A 401 -3.34 0.96 -31.19
CA ASP A 401 -2.21 0.85 -32.15
C ASP A 401 -1.17 1.95 -31.95
N VAL A 402 -0.80 2.21 -30.70
CA VAL A 402 0.02 3.35 -30.34
C VAL A 402 1.47 2.93 -30.28
N GLN A 403 2.08 2.85 -31.47
CA GLN A 403 3.52 2.78 -31.58
C GLN A 403 4.13 4.02 -30.93
N CYS A 404 4.99 3.81 -29.93
CA CYS A 404 5.85 4.87 -29.42
C CYS A 404 6.94 5.12 -30.47
N PRO A 405 7.05 6.34 -31.06
CA PRO A 405 8.08 6.62 -32.05
C PRO A 405 9.50 6.55 -31.47
N ASP A 406 9.64 6.63 -30.14
CA ASP A 406 10.90 6.48 -29.41
C ASP A 406 10.97 5.13 -28.68
N SER A 407 10.54 4.04 -29.33
CA SER A 407 10.87 2.71 -28.81
C SER A 407 12.38 2.49 -28.98
N THR A 408 13.16 2.80 -27.95
CA THR A 408 14.43 2.10 -27.74
C THR A 408 14.06 0.63 -27.60
N SER A 409 14.05 -0.10 -28.72
CA SER A 409 13.69 -1.50 -28.74
C SER A 409 14.50 -2.19 -27.66
N LEU A 410 13.85 -2.95 -26.78
CA LEU A 410 14.56 -3.77 -25.81
C LEU A 410 15.44 -4.77 -26.56
N HIS A 411 16.70 -4.39 -26.79
CA HIS A 411 17.67 -5.16 -27.59
C HIS A 411 18.08 -6.48 -26.92
N GLY A 412 17.62 -6.73 -25.68
CA GLY A 412 17.90 -7.95 -24.92
C GLY A 412 16.91 -9.10 -25.09
N PHE A 413 15.75 -8.90 -25.74
CA PHE A 413 14.73 -9.94 -25.91
C PHE A 413 14.62 -10.37 -27.37
N ASN A 414 15.02 -11.61 -27.68
CA ASN A 414 15.03 -12.14 -29.04
C ASN A 414 13.98 -13.24 -29.26
N THR A 415 13.59 -13.93 -28.18
CA THR A 415 12.60 -15.00 -28.21
C THR A 415 11.55 -14.80 -27.12
N LEU A 416 10.38 -15.43 -27.29
CA LEU A 416 9.37 -15.43 -26.23
C LEU A 416 9.83 -16.21 -24.97
N ARG A 417 10.82 -17.11 -25.11
CA ARG A 417 11.47 -17.78 -23.97
C ARG A 417 12.20 -16.77 -23.07
N ASP A 418 12.90 -15.80 -23.68
CA ASP A 418 13.57 -14.73 -22.93
C ASP A 418 12.54 -13.87 -22.17
N CYS A 419 11.42 -13.54 -22.83
CA CYS A 419 10.30 -12.84 -22.22
C CYS A 419 9.70 -13.64 -21.05
N ARG A 420 9.50 -14.95 -21.23
CA ARG A 420 8.99 -15.86 -20.19
C ARG A 420 9.90 -15.84 -18.96
N THR A 421 11.20 -16.02 -19.14
CA THR A 421 12.18 -15.97 -18.03
C THR A 421 12.18 -14.60 -17.34
N PHE A 422 11.97 -13.52 -18.07
CA PHE A 422 11.82 -12.19 -17.48
C PHE A 422 10.54 -12.06 -16.65
N VAL A 423 9.40 -12.53 -17.16
CA VAL A 423 8.12 -12.53 -16.42
C VAL A 423 8.21 -13.38 -15.15
N GLN A 424 8.91 -14.53 -15.20
CA GLN A 424 9.16 -15.38 -14.02
C GLN A 424 9.91 -14.64 -12.90
N LYS A 425 10.77 -13.64 -13.20
CA LYS A 425 11.42 -12.82 -12.16
C LYS A 425 10.42 -11.96 -11.40
N TYR A 426 9.42 -11.41 -12.08
CA TYR A 426 8.34 -10.66 -11.42
C TYR A 426 7.41 -11.59 -10.63
N ALA A 427 7.13 -12.77 -11.18
CA ALA A 427 6.35 -13.80 -10.49
C ALA A 427 6.99 -14.19 -9.16
N LEU A 428 8.31 -14.44 -9.17
CA LEU A 428 9.07 -14.80 -7.97
C LEU A 428 8.95 -13.72 -6.89
N VAL A 429 9.17 -12.45 -7.27
CA VAL A 429 9.07 -11.31 -6.34
C VAL A 429 7.65 -11.20 -5.79
N PHE A 430 6.62 -11.34 -6.62
CA PHE A 430 5.23 -11.31 -6.18
C PHE A 430 4.92 -12.42 -5.17
N LEU A 431 5.31 -13.67 -5.46
CA LEU A 431 5.04 -14.81 -4.58
C LEU A 431 5.84 -14.75 -3.26
N ARG A 432 7.06 -14.21 -3.28
CA ARG A 432 7.80 -13.92 -2.03
C ARG A 432 7.02 -12.96 -1.14
N LYS A 433 6.54 -11.85 -1.69
CA LYS A 433 5.73 -10.89 -0.92
C LYS A 433 4.42 -11.52 -0.40
N VAL A 434 3.76 -12.37 -1.21
CA VAL A 434 2.57 -13.14 -0.80
C VAL A 434 2.88 -14.06 0.37
N MET A 435 3.99 -14.79 0.34
CA MET A 435 4.38 -15.69 1.43
C MET A 435 4.55 -14.94 2.76
N ILE A 436 5.18 -13.76 2.73
CA ILE A 436 5.30 -12.89 3.91
C ILE A 436 3.92 -12.40 4.37
N LEU A 437 3.06 -11.96 3.44
CA LEU A 437 1.70 -11.51 3.76
C LEU A 437 0.90 -12.62 4.45
N LEU A 438 0.93 -13.84 3.93
CA LEU A 438 0.22 -14.99 4.50
C LEU A 438 0.74 -15.34 5.90
N ASN A 439 2.06 -15.27 6.11
CA ASN A 439 2.63 -15.46 7.45
C ASN A 439 2.21 -14.37 8.43
N VAL A 440 2.27 -13.11 8.00
CA VAL A 440 2.07 -11.93 8.84
C VAL A 440 0.59 -11.73 9.19
N ARG A 441 -0.29 -11.82 8.19
CA ARG A 441 -1.73 -11.53 8.33
C ARG A 441 -2.51 -12.74 8.84
N TYR A 442 -2.24 -13.91 8.26
CA TYR A 442 -3.01 -15.14 8.49
C TYR A 442 -2.31 -16.13 9.41
N GLY A 443 -1.07 -15.86 9.83
CA GLY A 443 -0.34 -16.77 10.74
C GLY A 443 0.09 -18.08 10.07
N ILE A 444 0.11 -18.14 8.73
CA ILE A 444 0.48 -19.35 8.01
C ILE A 444 1.99 -19.58 8.13
N VAL A 445 2.35 -20.74 8.66
CA VAL A 445 3.73 -21.14 8.88
C VAL A 445 4.12 -22.19 7.85
N PHE A 446 5.26 -21.98 7.21
CA PHE A 446 5.83 -22.84 6.18
C PHE A 446 7.01 -23.69 6.71
N GLN A 447 7.16 -23.76 8.03
CA GLN A 447 8.20 -24.55 8.69
C GLN A 447 8.09 -26.03 8.28
N ASN A 448 9.23 -26.62 7.93
CA ASN A 448 9.37 -28.00 7.45
C ASN A 448 8.73 -28.28 6.08
N TYR A 449 8.38 -27.25 5.30
CA TYR A 449 8.08 -27.45 3.89
C TYR A 449 9.36 -27.89 3.17
N VAL A 450 9.40 -29.17 2.78
CA VAL A 450 10.42 -29.71 1.89
C VAL A 450 9.78 -29.81 0.52
N SER A 451 10.29 -29.05 -0.45
CA SER A 451 9.80 -29.18 -1.83
C SER A 451 9.98 -30.60 -2.31
N SER A 452 9.00 -31.08 -3.08
CA SER A 452 9.06 -32.39 -3.71
C SER A 452 10.30 -32.58 -4.58
N ASN A 453 10.90 -31.49 -5.08
CA ASN A 453 12.15 -31.51 -5.82
C ASN A 453 13.05 -30.32 -5.42
N SER A 454 14.15 -30.57 -4.70
CA SER A 454 15.06 -29.51 -4.22
C SER A 454 15.85 -28.81 -5.34
N GLU A 455 15.95 -29.42 -6.52
CA GLU A 455 16.73 -28.91 -7.66
C GLU A 455 15.92 -27.96 -8.57
N THR A 456 14.60 -27.81 -8.35
CA THR A 456 13.78 -26.87 -9.12
C THR A 456 14.14 -25.43 -8.78
N ASP A 457 13.70 -24.47 -9.61
CA ASP A 457 13.90 -23.07 -9.30
C ASP A 457 13.08 -22.65 -8.06
N GLU A 458 13.42 -21.51 -7.47
CA GLU A 458 12.71 -21.03 -6.29
C GLU A 458 11.24 -20.71 -6.56
N LEU A 459 10.91 -20.29 -7.79
CA LEU A 459 9.54 -19.95 -8.15
C LEU A 459 8.64 -21.19 -8.06
N ASP A 460 9.11 -22.33 -8.56
CA ASP A 460 8.40 -23.60 -8.51
C ASP A 460 8.24 -24.09 -7.06
N ARG A 461 9.31 -24.00 -6.24
CA ARG A 461 9.23 -24.36 -4.81
C ARG A 461 8.23 -23.49 -4.05
N LEU A 462 8.20 -22.18 -4.32
CA LEU A 462 7.22 -21.27 -3.71
C LEU A 462 5.79 -21.54 -4.21
N THR A 463 5.64 -21.86 -5.48
CA THR A 463 4.35 -22.20 -6.08
C THR A 463 3.76 -23.45 -5.42
N GLU A 464 4.58 -24.48 -5.23
CA GLU A 464 4.22 -25.70 -4.51
C GLU A 464 3.92 -25.42 -3.03
N ALA A 465 4.75 -24.65 -2.32
CA ALA A 465 4.52 -24.26 -0.92
C ALA A 465 3.20 -23.50 -0.71
N LEU A 466 2.82 -22.67 -1.67
CA LEU A 466 1.61 -21.86 -1.65
C LEU A 466 0.37 -22.58 -2.18
N CYS A 467 0.49 -23.85 -2.62
CA CYS A 467 -0.59 -24.61 -3.27
C CYS A 467 -1.22 -23.85 -4.47
N LEU A 468 -0.38 -23.16 -5.24
CA LEU A 468 -0.78 -22.44 -6.44
C LEU A 468 -0.60 -23.31 -7.70
N PRO A 469 -1.35 -23.05 -8.78
CA PRO A 469 -1.04 -23.64 -10.09
C PRO A 469 0.38 -23.25 -10.52
N THR A 470 1.06 -24.14 -11.24
CA THR A 470 2.37 -23.85 -11.83
C THR A 470 2.31 -22.60 -12.71
N PHE A 471 3.46 -21.96 -12.95
CA PHE A 471 3.55 -20.79 -13.81
C PHE A 471 2.85 -21.00 -15.17
N SER A 472 2.99 -22.20 -15.74
CA SER A 472 2.36 -22.56 -17.02
C SER A 472 0.85 -22.84 -16.89
N GLU A 473 0.39 -23.45 -15.79
CA GLU A 473 -1.03 -23.72 -15.53
C GLU A 473 -1.84 -22.45 -15.22
N MET A 474 -1.21 -21.41 -14.68
CA MET A 474 -1.84 -20.10 -14.45
C MET A 474 -2.45 -19.49 -15.73
N PHE A 475 -1.98 -19.93 -16.91
CA PHE A 475 -2.43 -19.44 -18.20
C PHE A 475 -3.34 -20.44 -18.95
N SER A 476 -3.78 -21.52 -18.30
CA SER A 476 -4.57 -22.58 -18.94
C SER A 476 -5.99 -22.19 -19.41
N HIS A 477 -6.45 -21.00 -19.00
CA HIS A 477 -7.70 -20.39 -19.42
C HIS A 477 -7.60 -19.65 -20.77
N PHE A 478 -6.40 -19.36 -21.25
CA PHE A 478 -6.18 -18.69 -22.54
C PHE A 478 -6.06 -19.71 -23.68
N GLY A 479 -6.60 -19.39 -24.86
CA GLY A 479 -6.61 -20.29 -26.03
C GLY A 479 -7.82 -21.24 -26.13
N LYS A 480 -8.78 -21.16 -25.19
CA LYS A 480 -10.09 -21.85 -25.22
C LYS A 480 -11.22 -20.83 -25.46
N GLU A 481 -12.48 -21.29 -25.58
CA GLU A 481 -13.65 -20.40 -25.67
C GLU A 481 -13.63 -19.30 -24.59
N GLU A 482 -14.13 -18.10 -24.91
CA GLU A 482 -14.04 -16.92 -24.04
C GLU A 482 -14.69 -17.17 -22.67
N GLY A 483 -13.84 -17.27 -21.64
CA GLY A 483 -14.25 -17.43 -20.25
C GLY A 483 -14.12 -16.16 -19.42
N THR A 484 -14.69 -16.17 -18.21
CA THR A 484 -14.72 -15.02 -17.28
C THR A 484 -13.33 -14.44 -16.99
N ILE A 485 -12.29 -15.28 -16.87
CA ILE A 485 -10.91 -14.83 -16.65
C ILE A 485 -10.36 -14.05 -17.85
N SER A 486 -10.58 -14.55 -19.06
CA SER A 486 -10.15 -13.88 -20.30
C SER A 486 -10.84 -12.52 -20.46
N HIS A 487 -12.13 -12.43 -20.13
CA HIS A 487 -12.87 -11.17 -20.10
C HIS A 487 -12.37 -10.19 -19.03
N LEU A 488 -12.06 -10.67 -17.82
CA LEU A 488 -11.50 -9.84 -16.75
C LEU A 488 -10.16 -9.21 -17.17
N VAL A 489 -9.25 -10.00 -17.74
CA VAL A 489 -7.96 -9.50 -18.24
C VAL A 489 -8.17 -8.43 -19.32
N ASN A 490 -9.08 -8.68 -20.27
CA ASN A 490 -9.44 -7.71 -21.30
C ASN A 490 -9.98 -6.40 -20.67
N HIS A 491 -10.88 -6.49 -19.68
CA HIS A 491 -11.42 -5.32 -18.99
C HIS A 491 -10.37 -4.56 -18.17
N TRP A 492 -9.40 -5.24 -17.54
CA TRP A 492 -8.30 -4.57 -16.84
C TRP A 492 -7.42 -3.77 -17.79
N ILE A 493 -7.08 -4.34 -18.95
CA ILE A 493 -6.27 -3.68 -19.99
C ILE A 493 -7.03 -2.47 -20.56
N LYS A 494 -8.29 -2.65 -20.98
CA LYS A 494 -9.13 -1.55 -21.46
C LYS A 494 -9.28 -0.43 -20.43
N HIS A 495 -9.48 -0.76 -19.16
CA HIS A 495 -9.61 0.24 -18.10
C HIS A 495 -8.30 1.03 -17.90
N ALA A 496 -7.15 0.34 -17.97
CA ALA A 496 -5.84 1.00 -17.93
C ALA A 496 -5.66 1.98 -19.10
N ASN A 497 -6.19 1.67 -20.28
CA ASN A 497 -6.09 2.52 -21.47
C ASN A 497 -7.05 3.72 -21.41
N LEU A 498 -8.31 3.50 -21.05
CA LEU A 498 -9.35 4.54 -21.01
C LEU A 498 -9.03 5.68 -20.04
N MET A 499 -8.47 5.37 -18.87
CA MET A 499 -8.09 6.39 -17.89
C MET A 499 -7.00 7.32 -18.38
N ASN A 500 -6.09 6.84 -19.23
CA ASN A 500 -5.06 7.69 -19.83
C ASN A 500 -5.65 8.64 -20.87
N LEU A 501 -6.67 8.19 -21.63
CA LEU A 501 -7.36 9.02 -22.61
C LEU A 501 -8.14 10.17 -21.94
N ALA A 502 -8.91 9.87 -20.89
CA ALA A 502 -9.68 10.87 -20.16
C ALA A 502 -8.78 11.99 -19.59
N MET A 503 -7.62 11.64 -19.03
CA MET A 503 -6.67 12.62 -18.48
C MET A 503 -6.04 13.50 -19.57
N VAL A 504 -5.73 12.93 -20.73
CA VAL A 504 -5.20 13.71 -21.86
C VAL A 504 -6.22 14.73 -22.30
N MET A 505 -7.50 14.36 -22.41
CA MET A 505 -8.58 15.28 -22.73
C MET A 505 -8.68 16.43 -21.72
N THR A 506 -8.66 16.13 -20.41
CA THR A 506 -8.66 17.18 -19.37
C THR A 506 -7.43 18.09 -19.46
N THR A 507 -6.26 17.55 -19.82
CA THR A 507 -5.02 18.32 -19.95
C THR A 507 -5.06 19.21 -21.20
N MET A 508 -5.65 18.74 -22.30
CA MET A 508 -5.86 19.52 -23.53
C MET A 508 -6.91 20.61 -23.35
N GLU A 509 -8.02 20.35 -22.65
CA GLU A 509 -9.03 21.36 -22.29
C GLU A 509 -8.44 22.49 -21.43
N ASN A 510 -7.63 22.13 -20.43
CA ASN A 510 -6.91 23.12 -19.60
C ASN A 510 -5.83 23.89 -20.39
N SER A 511 -5.34 23.34 -21.50
CA SER A 511 -4.38 24.00 -22.39
C SER A 511 -5.08 24.92 -23.40
N MET A 512 -6.24 24.53 -23.94
CA MET A 512 -7.03 25.36 -24.88
C MET A 512 -7.71 26.56 -24.19
N THR A 513 -8.06 26.47 -22.90
CA THR A 513 -8.60 27.60 -22.13
C THR A 513 -7.62 28.76 -21.90
N THR A 514 -6.34 28.60 -22.26
CA THR A 514 -5.36 29.71 -22.27
C THR A 514 -5.21 30.40 -23.63
N TYR A 515 -5.87 29.92 -24.68
CA TYR A 515 -5.87 30.56 -26.00
C TYR A 515 -7.28 30.65 -26.57
N THR A 516 -7.72 31.90 -26.76
CA THR A 516 -8.95 32.39 -27.41
C THR A 516 -10.14 32.66 -26.48
N GLY A 517 -10.61 33.91 -26.55
CA GLY A 517 -11.77 34.41 -25.83
C GLY A 517 -13.09 33.99 -26.49
N ASP A 518 -14.14 34.09 -25.68
CA ASP A 518 -15.57 34.09 -26.03
C ASP A 518 -16.07 32.94 -26.91
N ILE A 519 -16.25 31.76 -26.32
CA ILE A 519 -17.31 30.82 -26.72
C ILE A 519 -18.02 30.30 -25.45
N LYS A 520 -19.35 30.42 -25.42
CA LYS A 520 -20.21 30.03 -24.28
C LYS A 520 -20.28 28.50 -24.11
N PRO A 521 -20.36 27.98 -22.87
CA PRO A 521 -20.40 26.55 -22.59
C PRO A 521 -21.83 26.03 -22.46
N GLU A 522 -22.35 25.34 -23.48
CA GLU A 522 -23.55 24.49 -23.34
C GLU A 522 -23.40 23.24 -24.23
N LEU A 523 -22.97 22.13 -23.64
CA LEU A 523 -23.58 20.79 -23.67
C LEU A 523 -22.61 19.79 -23.02
N ILE A 524 -23.02 19.22 -21.89
CA ILE A 524 -22.31 18.16 -21.15
C ILE A 524 -23.02 16.84 -21.45
N GLY A 525 -22.27 15.85 -21.94
CA GLY A 525 -22.68 14.45 -22.02
C GLY A 525 -21.70 13.61 -22.86
N PRO A 526 -21.25 12.43 -22.40
CA PRO A 526 -20.46 11.53 -23.22
C PRO A 526 -21.42 10.64 -24.03
N THR A 527 -21.69 11.01 -25.29
CA THR A 527 -22.43 10.18 -26.26
C THR A 527 -21.50 9.61 -27.34
N PRO A 528 -21.93 8.56 -28.09
CA PRO A 528 -21.09 7.78 -29.02
C PRO A 528 -20.63 8.51 -30.30
N GLU A 529 -20.48 9.84 -30.26
CA GLU A 529 -20.30 10.69 -31.44
C GLU A 529 -18.82 11.00 -31.74
N ILE A 530 -17.87 10.57 -30.89
CA ILE A 530 -16.43 10.86 -31.08
C ILE A 530 -15.83 10.09 -32.27
N ILE A 531 -16.34 8.89 -32.58
CA ILE A 531 -15.91 8.12 -33.77
C ILE A 531 -16.29 8.88 -35.05
N ASP A 532 -17.41 9.61 -35.03
CA ASP A 532 -17.90 10.37 -36.19
C ASP A 532 -17.09 11.66 -36.39
N ILE A 533 -16.64 12.29 -35.30
CA ILE A 533 -15.75 13.48 -35.35
C ILE A 533 -14.38 13.13 -35.96
N ILE A 534 -13.82 11.95 -35.63
CA ILE A 534 -12.53 11.49 -36.17
C ILE A 534 -12.60 11.25 -37.68
N SER A 535 -13.77 10.92 -38.22
CA SER A 535 -13.96 10.65 -39.66
C SER A 535 -13.99 11.91 -40.54
N GLN A 536 -14.11 13.11 -39.95
CA GLN A 536 -14.35 14.37 -40.67
C GLN A 536 -13.15 15.34 -40.72
N LEU A 537 -12.01 14.99 -40.14
CA LEU A 537 -10.84 15.88 -40.01
C LEU A 537 -10.00 15.92 -41.30
N ARG A 538 -9.52 17.12 -41.67
CA ARG A 538 -8.73 17.38 -42.90
C ARG A 538 -7.22 17.20 -42.65
N ASN A 539 -6.45 16.96 -43.72
CA ASN A 539 -5.02 16.57 -43.69
C ASN A 539 -4.05 17.42 -42.84
N GLU A 540 -4.37 18.67 -42.49
CA GLU A 540 -3.53 19.51 -41.61
C GLU A 540 -3.71 19.20 -40.10
N GLU A 541 -4.79 18.52 -39.71
CA GLU A 541 -5.08 18.08 -38.34
C GLU A 541 -4.39 16.74 -37.98
N LEU A 542 -3.77 16.08 -38.96
CA LEU A 542 -3.05 14.82 -38.80
C LEU A 542 -1.78 14.96 -37.95
N ASP A 543 -1.10 16.11 -37.99
CA ASP A 543 0.12 16.38 -37.22
C ASP A 543 -0.21 16.68 -35.73
N VAL A 544 -1.37 17.29 -35.49
CA VAL A 544 -1.93 17.49 -34.13
C VAL A 544 -2.39 16.15 -33.55
N LEU A 545 -3.03 15.29 -34.35
CA LEU A 545 -3.37 13.92 -33.97
C LEU A 545 -2.11 13.12 -33.64
N GLN A 546 -1.07 13.16 -34.48
CA GLN A 546 0.20 12.48 -34.22
C GLN A 546 0.89 13.00 -32.94
N THR A 547 0.85 14.32 -32.69
CA THR A 547 1.41 14.92 -31.47
C THR A 547 0.61 14.55 -30.23
N THR A 548 -0.73 14.55 -30.33
CA THR A 548 -1.64 14.14 -29.26
C THR A 548 -1.44 12.66 -28.92
N VAL A 549 -1.32 11.82 -29.94
CA VAL A 549 -0.98 10.40 -29.83
C VAL A 549 0.40 10.18 -29.17
N ARG A 550 1.41 10.99 -29.51
CA ARG A 550 2.72 10.96 -28.82
C ARG A 550 2.66 11.39 -27.36
N ILE A 551 1.83 12.37 -27.04
CA ILE A 551 1.59 12.82 -25.66
C ILE A 551 0.88 11.70 -24.88
N ILE A 552 -0.21 11.14 -25.43
CA ILE A 552 -0.93 9.97 -24.89
C ILE A 552 0.05 8.82 -24.63
N ASN A 553 0.96 8.52 -25.56
CA ASN A 553 2.01 7.51 -25.41
C ASN A 553 2.94 7.76 -24.22
N SER A 554 3.43 8.99 -24.07
CA SER A 554 4.27 9.36 -22.94
C SER A 554 3.53 9.20 -21.61
N PHE A 555 2.21 9.49 -21.58
CA PHE A 555 1.38 9.32 -20.38
C PHE A 555 1.00 7.85 -20.11
N ASN A 556 0.68 7.07 -21.14
CA ASN A 556 0.40 5.62 -21.08
C ASN A 556 1.55 4.86 -20.41
N ASN A 557 2.80 5.21 -20.74
CA ASN A 557 4.00 4.62 -20.14
C ASN A 557 4.32 5.18 -18.74
N MET A 558 3.80 6.35 -18.36
CA MET A 558 4.16 7.01 -17.11
C MET A 558 3.41 6.47 -15.88
N ARG A 559 2.21 5.89 -16.06
CA ARG A 559 1.40 5.30 -14.97
C ARG A 559 1.52 3.78 -14.84
N LEU A 560 1.75 3.02 -15.91
CA LEU A 560 2.07 1.59 -15.79
C LEU A 560 3.51 1.39 -15.35
N ARG A 561 3.73 1.33 -14.03
CA ARG A 561 5.05 1.17 -13.42
C ARG A 561 5.27 -0.26 -12.94
N LEU A 562 6.37 -0.85 -13.37
CA LEU A 562 6.85 -2.13 -12.86
C LEU A 562 7.89 -1.89 -11.76
N SER A 563 7.70 -2.55 -10.62
CA SER A 563 8.68 -2.54 -9.53
C SER A 563 9.88 -3.38 -9.93
N HIS A 564 11.09 -2.81 -9.88
CA HIS A 564 12.32 -3.50 -10.26
C HIS A 564 12.44 -4.87 -9.55
N PRO A 565 12.64 -5.99 -10.25
CA PRO A 565 12.57 -7.32 -9.64
C PRO A 565 13.92 -7.86 -9.14
N THR A 566 15.04 -7.19 -9.46
CA THR A 566 16.38 -7.64 -9.06
C THR A 566 16.88 -6.94 -7.81
N ILE A 567 18.09 -7.29 -7.37
CA ILE A 567 18.75 -6.71 -6.20
C ILE A 567 18.93 -5.21 -6.43
N PHE A 568 18.55 -4.40 -5.43
CA PHE A 568 18.84 -2.98 -5.45
C PHE A 568 20.30 -2.78 -5.05
N GLU A 569 21.10 -2.30 -5.99
CA GLU A 569 22.51 -2.00 -5.76
C GLU A 569 22.71 -0.48 -5.78
N LEU A 570 23.53 0.01 -4.84
CA LEU A 570 24.10 1.34 -4.97
C LEU A 570 25.10 1.34 -6.12
N ILE A 571 25.34 2.51 -6.70
CA ILE A 571 26.28 2.65 -7.81
C ILE A 571 27.66 2.16 -7.37
N GLY A 572 28.17 1.18 -8.11
CA GLY A 572 29.51 0.65 -7.93
C GLY A 572 30.55 1.73 -8.12
N LEU A 573 31.45 1.86 -7.15
CA LEU A 573 32.56 2.81 -7.23
C LEU A 573 33.74 2.18 -8.00
N PRO A 574 34.49 2.98 -8.78
CA PRO A 574 35.74 2.53 -9.36
C PRO A 574 36.71 2.02 -8.29
N LYS A 575 37.51 1.00 -8.63
CA LYS A 575 38.54 0.46 -7.72
C LYS A 575 39.60 1.50 -7.36
N ASN A 576 39.89 2.42 -8.27
CA ASN A 576 40.90 3.45 -8.10
C ASN A 576 40.24 4.82 -7.90
N TYR A 577 40.67 5.54 -6.86
CA TYR A 577 40.16 6.88 -6.55
C TYR A 577 40.40 7.88 -7.68
N ASP A 578 41.53 7.77 -8.39
CA ASP A 578 41.88 8.66 -9.49
C ASP A 578 40.84 8.64 -10.61
N THR A 579 40.27 7.47 -10.92
CA THR A 579 39.19 7.34 -11.90
C THR A 579 37.94 8.11 -11.48
N LEU A 580 37.61 8.12 -10.19
CA LEU A 580 36.49 8.89 -9.67
C LEU A 580 36.77 10.41 -9.73
N MET A 581 38.02 10.81 -9.49
CA MET A 581 38.44 12.21 -9.62
C MET A 581 38.42 12.68 -11.07
N GLU A 582 38.90 11.87 -12.01
CA GLU A 582 38.79 12.15 -13.45
C GLU A 582 37.33 12.34 -13.87
N GLU A 583 36.43 11.45 -13.44
CA GLU A 583 34.99 11.58 -13.70
C GLU A 583 34.37 12.84 -13.09
N THR A 584 34.87 13.26 -11.93
CA THR A 584 34.47 14.51 -11.29
C THR A 584 34.94 15.73 -12.08
N MET A 585 36.20 15.72 -12.55
CA MET A 585 36.81 16.81 -13.33
C MET A 585 36.16 16.99 -14.71
N LYS A 586 35.65 15.90 -15.31
CA LYS A 586 34.87 15.93 -16.56
C LYS A 586 33.52 16.62 -16.40
N ARG A 587 32.98 16.70 -15.18
CA ARG A 587 31.65 17.27 -14.93
C ARG A 587 31.72 18.74 -14.53
N ARG A 588 30.59 19.43 -14.73
CA ARG A 588 30.40 20.84 -14.38
C ARG A 588 29.23 20.97 -13.42
N CYS A 589 29.29 21.95 -12.52
CA CYS A 589 28.24 22.21 -11.55
C CYS A 589 26.90 22.48 -12.28
N PRO A 590 25.81 21.77 -11.95
CA PRO A 590 24.52 21.96 -12.61
C PRO A 590 23.98 23.39 -12.49
N ASN A 591 24.31 24.08 -11.38
CA ASN A 591 23.81 25.41 -11.05
C ASN A 591 24.72 26.53 -11.58
N SER A 592 26.04 26.46 -11.36
CA SER A 592 26.97 27.53 -11.78
C SER A 592 27.60 27.32 -13.15
N LYS A 593 27.48 26.12 -13.74
CA LYS A 593 28.15 25.68 -14.99
C LYS A 593 29.68 25.75 -14.96
N ARG A 594 30.29 26.08 -13.81
CA ARG A 594 31.74 26.06 -13.57
C ARG A 594 32.19 24.70 -13.06
N ASP A 595 33.49 24.54 -12.85
CA ASP A 595 34.08 23.35 -12.24
C ASP A 595 33.44 23.05 -10.89
N ILE A 596 33.30 21.76 -10.57
CA ILE A 596 32.68 21.31 -9.33
C ILE A 596 33.62 21.63 -8.16
N GLN A 597 33.13 22.49 -7.26
CA GLN A 597 33.77 22.79 -5.98
C GLN A 597 33.14 21.89 -4.90
N ASP A 598 33.96 21.25 -4.06
CA ASP A 598 33.52 20.27 -3.05
C ASP A 598 32.63 19.16 -3.65
N PRO A 599 33.21 18.24 -4.44
CA PRO A 599 32.44 17.27 -5.20
C PRO A 599 31.81 16.20 -4.32
N MET A 600 30.52 15.95 -4.56
CA MET A 600 29.74 14.90 -3.91
C MET A 600 29.11 14.01 -4.97
N LEU A 601 29.23 12.68 -4.79
CA LEU A 601 28.57 11.66 -5.62
C LEU A 601 27.38 11.09 -4.85
N CYS A 602 26.20 11.11 -5.46
CA CYS A 602 25.04 10.40 -4.96
C CYS A 602 25.11 8.93 -5.40
N LEU A 603 25.26 8.00 -4.45
CA LEU A 603 25.32 6.56 -4.75
C LEU A 603 23.97 5.97 -5.21
N PHE A 604 22.87 6.71 -5.04
CA PHE A 604 21.54 6.29 -5.47
C PHE A 604 21.28 6.56 -6.96
N CYS A 605 21.72 7.71 -7.48
CA CYS A 605 21.41 8.14 -8.86
C CYS A 605 22.65 8.47 -9.71
N GLY A 606 23.84 8.51 -9.13
CA GLY A 606 25.11 8.70 -9.86
C GLY A 606 25.41 10.15 -10.21
N ALA A 607 24.57 11.07 -9.74
CA ALA A 607 24.78 12.49 -9.92
C ALA A 607 26.00 12.95 -9.12
N ILE A 608 26.85 13.75 -9.76
CA ILE A 608 27.99 14.41 -9.14
C ILE A 608 27.72 15.91 -9.17
N PHE A 609 27.78 16.56 -8.02
CA PHE A 609 27.48 17.98 -7.85
C PHE A 609 28.25 18.58 -6.67
N CYS A 610 28.21 19.91 -6.53
CA CYS A 610 28.82 20.58 -5.39
C CYS A 610 28.02 20.32 -4.10
N GLY A 611 28.68 19.78 -3.07
CA GLY A 611 28.09 19.41 -1.79
C GLY A 611 27.69 20.62 -0.95
N GLN A 612 28.66 21.31 -0.37
CA GLN A 612 28.44 22.46 0.54
C GLN A 612 28.88 23.82 -0.05
N SER A 613 29.33 23.85 -1.31
CA SER A 613 29.79 25.07 -1.95
C SER A 613 28.70 26.14 -2.06
N ILE A 614 29.10 27.41 -1.91
CA ILE A 614 28.22 28.60 -1.99
C ILE A 614 27.41 28.64 -3.29
N CYS A 615 28.00 28.19 -4.40
CA CYS A 615 27.33 28.14 -5.70
C CYS A 615 26.09 27.25 -5.74
N CYS A 616 25.99 26.27 -4.83
CA CYS A 616 24.84 25.39 -4.66
C CYS A 616 24.11 25.66 -3.34
N SER A 617 24.38 26.75 -2.63
CA SER A 617 23.65 27.10 -1.41
C SER A 617 22.32 27.74 -1.76
N ARG A 618 21.21 27.21 -1.21
CA ARG A 618 19.86 27.77 -1.36
C ARG A 618 19.14 27.77 -0.02
N ASP A 619 18.09 28.58 0.08
CA ASP A 619 17.22 28.55 1.26
C ASP A 619 16.46 27.22 1.32
N GLY A 620 16.47 26.60 2.50
CA GLY A 620 15.79 25.35 2.78
C GLY A 620 14.27 25.49 2.88
N PRO A 621 13.56 24.39 3.21
CA PRO A 621 12.11 24.41 3.40
C PRO A 621 11.69 25.40 4.49
N GLU A 622 10.46 25.90 4.39
CA GLU A 622 9.89 26.80 5.38
C GLU A 622 9.83 26.13 6.76
N LYS A 623 10.24 26.88 7.78
CA LYS A 623 10.06 26.45 9.16
C LYS A 623 8.59 26.60 9.53
N PRO A 624 7.99 25.65 10.28
CA PRO A 624 6.58 25.72 10.69
C PRO A 624 6.20 27.02 11.41
N ASN A 625 7.17 27.65 12.08
CA ASN A 625 6.97 28.87 12.87
C ASN A 625 7.25 30.17 12.09
N GLY A 626 7.43 30.11 10.75
CA GLY A 626 7.67 31.30 9.91
C GLY A 626 9.01 32.00 10.12
N GLY A 627 9.99 31.33 10.75
CA GLY A 627 11.33 31.88 10.99
C GLY A 627 12.25 31.88 9.75
N PRO A 628 13.44 32.50 9.84
CA PRO A 628 14.42 32.50 8.74
C PRO A 628 14.76 31.07 8.30
N ARG A 629 14.69 30.84 6.99
CA ARG A 629 15.01 29.54 6.37
C ARG A 629 16.50 29.25 6.53
N ASP A 630 16.83 28.01 6.87
CA ASP A 630 18.23 27.60 6.95
C ASP A 630 18.79 27.44 5.55
N LYS A 631 20.03 27.89 5.31
CA LYS A 631 20.69 27.62 4.04
C LYS A 631 21.13 26.17 3.96
N ILE A 632 20.75 25.51 2.87
CA ILE A 632 21.09 24.13 2.58
C ILE A 632 22.00 24.04 1.35
N GLY A 633 23.00 23.16 1.40
CA GLY A 633 23.92 22.90 0.28
C GLY A 633 23.29 22.02 -0.81
N GLY A 634 24.03 21.80 -1.89
CA GLY A 634 23.60 20.96 -3.01
C GLY A 634 23.33 19.51 -2.62
N GLY A 635 24.09 18.98 -1.63
CA GLY A 635 23.85 17.65 -1.06
C GLY A 635 22.49 17.52 -0.38
N GLN A 636 22.17 18.43 0.55
CA GLN A 636 20.86 18.40 1.23
C GLN A 636 19.71 18.67 0.26
N GLN A 637 19.89 19.54 -0.74
CA GLN A 637 18.88 19.77 -1.78
C GLN A 637 18.63 18.52 -2.62
N HIS A 638 19.70 17.83 -3.03
CA HIS A 638 19.57 16.59 -3.79
C HIS A 638 18.85 15.52 -2.96
N MET A 639 19.19 15.42 -1.67
CA MET A 639 18.51 14.54 -0.74
C MET A 639 17.01 14.86 -0.64
N LEU A 640 16.63 16.12 -0.42
CA LEU A 640 15.22 16.55 -0.34
C LEU A 640 14.43 16.30 -1.62
N LYS A 641 15.06 16.48 -2.78
CA LYS A 641 14.36 16.40 -4.06
C LYS A 641 14.26 14.98 -4.61
N TYR A 642 15.32 14.18 -4.44
CA TYR A 642 15.43 12.89 -5.12
C TYR A 642 15.48 11.72 -4.16
N ILE A 643 16.00 11.90 -2.93
CA ILE A 643 16.20 10.77 -2.00
C ILE A 643 15.05 10.68 -1.00
N PHE A 644 14.63 11.78 -0.37
CA PHE A 644 13.54 11.79 0.63
C PHE A 644 12.19 11.35 0.07
N PRO A 645 11.75 11.76 -1.14
CA PRO A 645 10.50 11.24 -1.73
C PRO A 645 10.57 9.74 -2.06
N LEU A 646 11.77 9.23 -2.34
CA LEU A 646 11.99 7.80 -2.57
C LEU A 646 12.13 7.02 -1.26
N LEU A 647 12.78 7.59 -0.24
CA LEU A 647 12.85 7.02 1.10
C LEU A 647 11.49 7.06 1.81
N SER A 648 10.64 8.07 1.57
CA SER A 648 9.25 8.01 2.05
C SER A 648 8.50 6.87 1.38
N LEU A 649 8.76 6.54 0.12
CA LEU A 649 8.20 5.33 -0.51
C LEU A 649 8.78 3.99 0.02
N PHE A 650 9.90 4.01 0.76
CA PHE A 650 10.55 2.83 1.34
C PHE A 650 10.44 2.74 2.88
N LEU A 651 10.09 3.84 3.56
CA LEU A 651 9.95 3.97 5.02
C LEU A 651 8.55 4.46 5.45
N THR A 652 7.62 4.63 4.51
CA THR A 652 6.17 4.65 4.74
C THR A 652 5.53 3.63 3.83
#